data_AF-A0A937N2N8-F1
#
_entry.id   AF-A0A937N2N8-F1
#
_cell.length_a   1.000
_cell.length_b   1.000
_cell.length_c   1.000
_cell.angle_alpha   90.00
_cell.angle_beta   90.00
_cell.angle_gamma   90.00
#
_symmetry.space_group_name_H-M   'P 1'
#
loop_
_entity.id
_entity.type
_entity.pdbx_description
1 polymer ?
#
loop_
_entity_poly.entity_id
_entity_poly.type
_entity_poly.pdbx_seq_one_letter_code
_entity_poly.pdbx_strand_id
1 'polypeptide(L)'
;MTTLPKTTYGSIHLRRFWWLLAISLLISVQGFVSAADPHALPPGQLPADKRLEPLKDLNGYFPFTPPKSKQEWERRADELRRQTLVSQGLLPMPTKTPLNQVIHGLIDQGEYTIEKAYFESFPGFYVTGSLYRPKNSKGKVPGVLCPHGHWANGRFYDIGENGIRQQIVQGAERFENGGRSPLQARCVQLARLGCVVFHYDMIGYADSVQISYELAHRFAKQRPEMNKSESWGLFSPQAESHLQSVMGMQTYNSTRALDFITSLSDVDPERIAVTGASGGGTQTFMISALDPRVRVSVPAVMVSTAMQGGCTCENSCLLRVGTGNVDFAALFAPKPICLTSADDWTKEMDTKGFPELQQHYRLLGAPSHAKLHSATHFKHNYNYVSRAAMYHWLNKHFHLGHEEPIVEEDFARLTPEELTVWDDEHPKPDGGEEFERGLLRWWHEDTQKQLTALAPKDKTSLDRYKDIVGGAIRALIGQGLPESDNIEFEQTATTDGDLCATVCGLLSNKQQGSQLPVVILRPKQAKGRAVIWLHRDGKSGLFEADGKPKSTIRRLLESGVTVVGVDLLYQGEFLADGKPIDKTRRVENTREAAAYTFCYNHTLFARRVHDVLTTISFVRTRKPTADQVDLVGIDGAGPWAAAARAVARDAVTRAAIDTAGFRFGDVSDIHSPDFLAGGARYHDLPGMLAVAAPGLLWLAGEGPEVPEVVAAAYKASGHAESLVTIGGQDEAGNAAVAWLIGK
;
A
#
# COMPACT_ATOMS: atom_id res chain seq x y z
N MET A 1 -11.73 -24.96 59.67
CA MET A 1 -10.94 -26.15 59.28
C MET A 1 -10.13 -25.74 58.06
N THR A 2 -9.03 -24.96 58.12
CA THR A 2 -7.88 -24.99 59.06
C THR A 2 -7.31 -26.40 59.20
N THR A 3 -6.04 -26.67 58.88
CA THR A 3 -4.83 -25.92 59.31
C THR A 3 -3.72 -25.70 58.26
N LEU A 4 -2.91 -24.64 58.49
CA LEU A 4 -1.59 -24.38 57.87
C LEU A 4 -0.45 -24.95 58.81
N PRO A 5 0.83 -24.51 58.81
CA PRO A 5 1.97 -25.35 58.39
C PRO A 5 3.09 -25.42 59.45
N LYS A 6 4.31 -25.83 59.10
CA LYS A 6 5.55 -25.32 59.73
C LYS A 6 6.84 -25.59 58.95
N THR A 7 7.81 -24.69 59.13
CA THR A 7 9.20 -24.71 58.64
C THR A 7 10.15 -24.95 59.86
N THR A 8 11.50 -24.95 59.81
CA THR A 8 12.51 -24.43 58.86
C THR A 8 13.88 -25.12 59.14
N TYR A 9 14.92 -24.81 58.33
CA TYR A 9 16.35 -25.19 58.51
C TYR A 9 16.73 -26.66 58.17
N GLY A 10 17.92 -26.97 57.62
CA GLY A 10 18.99 -26.11 57.10
C GLY A 10 20.39 -26.57 57.58
N SER A 11 21.21 -27.14 56.69
CA SER A 11 22.64 -27.38 56.93
C SER A 11 23.46 -27.35 55.62
N ILE A 12 24.73 -26.97 55.74
CA ILE A 12 25.56 -26.39 54.68
C ILE A 12 26.95 -27.05 54.64
N HIS A 13 27.58 -27.03 53.46
CA HIS A 13 29.03 -27.18 53.16
C HIS A 13 29.72 -28.56 52.97
N LEU A 14 30.04 -28.84 51.69
CA LEU A 14 31.41 -28.83 51.10
C LEU A 14 32.53 -29.75 51.64
N ARG A 15 33.15 -30.57 50.74
CA ARG A 15 34.54 -30.37 50.21
C ARG A 15 35.06 -31.48 49.26
N ARG A 16 35.75 -31.03 48.19
CA ARG A 16 36.90 -31.65 47.43
C ARG A 16 36.64 -33.00 46.70
N PHE A 17 36.78 -33.20 45.37
CA PHE A 17 37.66 -32.71 44.27
C PHE A 17 39.02 -33.45 44.17
N TRP A 18 39.35 -33.89 42.93
CA TRP A 18 40.59 -34.59 42.44
C TRP A 18 40.62 -36.12 42.53
N TRP A 19 41.10 -36.88 41.52
CA TRP A 19 41.24 -36.75 40.04
C TRP A 19 41.78 -38.13 39.52
N LEU A 20 41.90 -38.34 38.20
CA LEU A 20 42.65 -39.44 37.53
C LEU A 20 42.13 -40.89 37.66
N LEU A 21 41.50 -41.38 36.59
CA LEU A 21 41.89 -42.64 35.96
C LEU A 21 41.58 -42.54 34.46
N ALA A 22 42.57 -42.82 33.61
CA ALA A 22 42.53 -42.51 32.19
C ALA A 22 42.99 -43.69 31.33
N ILE A 23 42.64 -43.63 30.03
CA ILE A 23 43.17 -44.44 28.93
C ILE A 23 42.67 -45.91 28.90
N SER A 24 41.70 -46.20 28.02
CA SER A 24 41.83 -47.19 26.93
C SER A 24 40.48 -47.50 26.26
N LEU A 25 40.09 -46.74 25.23
CA LEU A 25 39.47 -47.26 23.99
C LEU A 25 39.31 -46.13 22.96
N LEU A 26 40.33 -45.93 22.12
CA LEU A 26 40.21 -45.10 20.92
C LEU A 26 39.66 -45.99 19.79
N ILE A 27 38.33 -46.08 19.69
CA ILE A 27 37.69 -46.51 18.45
C ILE A 27 37.55 -45.26 17.58
N SER A 28 38.28 -45.22 16.48
CA SER A 28 38.19 -44.19 15.46
C SER A 28 36.87 -44.30 14.71
N VAL A 29 35.80 -43.76 15.30
CA VAL A 29 34.60 -43.37 14.54
C VAL A 29 35.01 -42.17 13.70
N GLN A 30 35.52 -42.43 12.49
CA GLN A 30 35.48 -41.45 11.41
C GLN A 30 34.00 -41.24 11.08
N GLY A 31 33.36 -40.32 11.81
CA GLY A 31 32.11 -39.76 11.38
C GLY A 31 32.35 -39.14 10.02
N PHE A 32 31.68 -39.66 8.99
CA PHE A 32 31.45 -38.90 7.78
C PHE A 32 30.61 -37.69 8.19
N VAL A 33 31.30 -36.59 8.50
CA VAL A 33 30.68 -35.28 8.57
C VAL A 33 30.15 -35.03 7.17
N SER A 34 28.84 -35.15 6.99
CA SER A 34 28.16 -34.62 5.82
C SER A 34 28.60 -33.16 5.73
N ALA A 35 29.29 -32.80 4.65
CA ALA A 35 29.77 -31.44 4.47
C ALA A 35 28.55 -30.54 4.30
N ALA A 36 28.12 -29.91 5.40
CA ALA A 36 27.02 -28.96 5.38
C ALA A 36 27.38 -27.79 4.44
N ASP A 37 26.35 -27.21 3.82
CA ASP A 37 26.52 -26.10 2.90
C ASP A 37 27.31 -24.94 3.54
N PRO A 38 28.02 -24.10 2.77
CA PRO A 38 28.77 -22.99 3.33
C PRO A 38 27.86 -21.98 4.06
N HIS A 39 28.02 -21.91 5.38
CA HIS A 39 27.29 -20.99 6.26
C HIS A 39 28.00 -19.64 6.40
N ALA A 40 27.22 -18.56 6.54
CA ALA A 40 27.72 -17.23 6.88
C ALA A 40 27.70 -16.97 8.39
N LEU A 41 26.78 -17.60 9.13
CA LEU A 41 26.57 -17.47 10.57
C LEU A 41 26.90 -18.78 11.31
N PRO A 42 27.18 -18.72 12.62
CA PRO A 42 27.18 -19.91 13.47
C PRO A 42 25.81 -20.63 13.43
N PRO A 43 25.77 -21.97 13.47
CA PRO A 43 24.50 -22.72 13.47
C PRO A 43 23.53 -22.27 14.56
N GLY A 44 22.28 -21.98 14.17
CA GLY A 44 21.22 -21.52 15.07
C GLY A 44 21.22 -20.02 15.36
N GLN A 45 22.21 -19.25 14.88
CA GLN A 45 22.18 -17.79 14.93
C GLN A 45 21.42 -17.22 13.72
N LEU A 46 20.45 -16.35 13.97
CA LEU A 46 19.72 -15.62 12.92
C LEU A 46 20.44 -14.31 12.53
N PRO A 47 20.24 -13.81 11.29
CA PRO A 47 20.72 -12.49 10.88
C PRO A 47 20.15 -11.36 11.74
N ALA A 48 20.94 -10.31 11.94
CA ALA A 48 20.55 -9.10 12.67
C ALA A 48 19.66 -8.17 11.80
N ASP A 49 18.51 -8.70 11.38
CA ASP A 49 17.60 -8.06 10.42
C ASP A 49 16.36 -7.47 11.12
N LYS A 50 16.16 -6.15 11.02
CA LYS A 50 15.04 -5.44 11.64
C LYS A 50 13.67 -5.91 11.15
N ARG A 51 13.59 -6.59 10.00
CA ARG A 51 12.32 -7.13 9.48
C ARG A 51 11.83 -8.33 10.30
N LEU A 52 12.67 -8.89 11.18
CA LEU A 52 12.28 -9.88 12.19
C LEU A 52 11.62 -9.27 13.44
N GLU A 53 11.79 -7.96 13.68
CA GLU A 53 11.10 -7.20 14.74
C GLU A 53 9.57 -7.11 14.48
N PRO A 54 8.73 -6.74 15.47
CA PRO A 54 7.28 -6.61 15.31
C PRO A 54 6.85 -5.75 14.10
N LEU A 55 5.77 -6.16 13.43
CA LEU A 55 5.23 -5.44 12.28
C LEU A 55 4.58 -4.12 12.69
N LYS A 56 4.61 -3.12 11.80
CA LYS A 56 3.93 -1.85 12.02
C LYS A 56 2.42 -2.03 11.84
N ASP A 57 1.61 -1.45 12.73
CA ASP A 57 0.16 -1.46 12.62
C ASP A 57 -0.42 -0.03 12.48
N LEU A 58 -1.74 0.07 12.50
CA LEU A 58 -2.49 1.33 12.36
C LEU A 58 -2.32 2.30 13.55
N ASN A 59 -1.82 1.84 14.70
CA ASN A 59 -1.58 2.61 15.92
C ASN A 59 -0.09 2.96 16.13
N GLY A 60 0.80 2.51 15.24
CA GLY A 60 2.22 2.86 15.27
C GLY A 60 2.47 4.36 15.10
N TYR A 61 3.74 4.77 15.20
CA TYR A 61 4.12 6.18 15.01
C TYR A 61 4.39 6.50 13.52
N PHE A 62 3.77 7.58 13.01
CA PHE A 62 3.86 8.05 11.63
C PHE A 62 4.32 9.51 11.59
N PRO A 63 5.62 9.77 11.80
CA PRO A 63 6.17 11.13 11.69
C PRO A 63 6.17 11.60 10.25
N PHE A 64 5.87 12.89 10.04
CA PHE A 64 6.16 13.57 8.78
C PHE A 64 7.50 14.29 8.90
N THR A 65 8.42 14.05 7.97
CA THR A 65 9.69 14.79 7.88
C THR A 65 9.61 15.73 6.68
N PRO A 66 9.57 17.06 6.88
CA PRO A 66 9.50 18.02 5.79
C PRO A 66 10.71 17.89 4.85
N PRO A 67 10.50 17.84 3.52
CA PRO A 67 11.59 17.91 2.55
C PRO A 67 12.47 19.14 2.76
N LYS A 68 13.76 19.05 2.42
CA LYS A 68 14.74 20.14 2.57
C LYS A 68 14.64 21.18 1.46
N SER A 69 13.97 20.85 0.35
CA SER A 69 13.83 21.71 -0.83
C SER A 69 12.50 21.48 -1.57
N LYS A 70 12.12 22.43 -2.45
CA LYS A 70 10.95 22.28 -3.32
C LYS A 70 11.11 21.10 -4.30
N GLN A 71 12.30 20.91 -4.86
CA GLN A 71 12.59 19.80 -5.78
C GLN A 71 12.50 18.42 -5.09
N GLU A 72 12.97 18.32 -3.84
CA GLU A 72 12.80 17.11 -3.04
C GLU A 72 11.32 16.84 -2.72
N TRP A 73 10.54 17.90 -2.46
CA TRP A 73 9.10 17.78 -2.30
C TRP A 73 8.39 17.35 -3.59
N GLU A 74 8.69 17.95 -4.74
CA GLU A 74 8.07 17.59 -6.03
C GLU A 74 8.22 16.08 -6.30
N ARG A 75 9.45 15.56 -6.15
CA ARG A 75 9.72 14.13 -6.27
C ARG A 75 8.94 13.28 -5.24
N ARG A 76 8.95 13.66 -3.96
CA ARG A 76 8.21 12.94 -2.90
C ARG A 76 6.69 13.00 -3.12
N ALA A 77 6.17 14.11 -3.63
CA ALA A 77 4.75 14.29 -3.89
C ALA A 77 4.27 13.42 -5.06
N ASP A 78 5.08 13.29 -6.11
CA ASP A 78 4.80 12.40 -7.24
C ASP A 78 4.91 10.91 -6.86
N GLU A 79 5.92 10.56 -6.06
CA GLU A 79 6.05 9.22 -5.44
C GLU A 79 4.79 8.87 -4.62
N LEU A 80 4.37 9.77 -3.72
CA LEU A 80 3.21 9.57 -2.85
C LEU A 80 1.89 9.51 -3.62
N ARG A 81 1.61 10.46 -4.54
CA ARG A 81 0.39 10.41 -5.36
C ARG A 81 0.31 9.14 -6.17
N ARG A 82 1.43 8.68 -6.75
CA ARG A 82 1.49 7.40 -7.47
C ARG A 82 1.24 6.22 -6.54
N GLN A 83 1.83 6.19 -5.35
CA GLN A 83 1.57 5.15 -4.33
C GLN A 83 0.10 5.13 -3.92
N THR A 84 -0.54 6.28 -3.68
CA THR A 84 -1.96 6.38 -3.34
C THR A 84 -2.87 5.91 -4.48
N LEU A 85 -2.60 6.33 -5.73
CA LEU A 85 -3.39 5.87 -6.89
C LEU A 85 -3.22 4.36 -7.15
N VAL A 86 -2.00 3.82 -6.99
CA VAL A 86 -1.73 2.39 -7.15
C VAL A 86 -2.40 1.57 -6.04
N SER A 87 -2.17 1.91 -4.77
CA SER A 87 -2.76 1.22 -3.60
C SER A 87 -4.29 1.18 -3.59
N GLN A 88 -4.94 2.10 -4.28
CA GLN A 88 -6.40 2.22 -4.36
C GLN A 88 -7.00 1.69 -5.67
N GLY A 89 -6.19 1.15 -6.58
CA GLY A 89 -6.67 0.64 -7.87
C GLY A 89 -7.16 1.75 -8.82
N LEU A 90 -6.63 2.96 -8.66
CA LEU A 90 -6.97 4.16 -9.45
C LEU A 90 -5.83 4.59 -10.39
N LEU A 91 -4.83 3.72 -10.60
CA LEU A 91 -3.89 3.79 -11.71
C LEU A 91 -4.04 2.54 -12.61
N PRO A 92 -4.30 2.70 -13.92
CA PRO A 92 -5.04 3.83 -14.49
C PRO A 92 -6.38 4.08 -13.77
N MET A 93 -6.92 5.30 -13.92
CA MET A 93 -8.22 5.69 -13.35
C MET A 93 -9.35 4.98 -14.11
N PRO A 94 -10.39 4.44 -13.42
CA PRO A 94 -11.51 3.80 -14.11
C PRO A 94 -12.17 4.73 -15.14
N THR A 95 -12.53 4.18 -16.30
CA THR A 95 -13.14 4.91 -17.40
C THR A 95 -14.43 5.58 -16.91
N LYS A 96 -14.49 6.92 -16.98
CA LYS A 96 -15.67 7.67 -16.55
C LYS A 96 -16.88 7.34 -17.42
N THR A 97 -17.95 6.91 -16.77
CA THR A 97 -19.27 6.70 -17.38
C THR A 97 -20.13 7.96 -17.23
N PRO A 98 -21.29 8.05 -17.91
CA PRO A 98 -22.31 9.04 -17.58
C PRO A 98 -22.65 8.98 -16.08
N LEU A 99 -22.96 10.13 -15.46
CA LEU A 99 -23.37 10.15 -14.05
C LEU A 99 -24.77 9.57 -13.85
N ASN A 100 -25.65 9.62 -14.87
CA ASN A 100 -27.05 9.21 -14.75
C ASN A 100 -27.73 9.82 -13.51
N GLN A 101 -27.42 11.10 -13.25
CA GLN A 101 -27.78 11.78 -12.00
C GLN A 101 -29.27 12.06 -11.92
N VAL A 102 -29.84 11.83 -10.74
CA VAL A 102 -31.21 12.20 -10.38
C VAL A 102 -31.14 13.17 -9.21
N ILE A 103 -31.93 14.24 -9.30
CA ILE A 103 -32.14 15.22 -8.23
C ILE A 103 -33.65 15.39 -8.10
N HIS A 104 -34.21 15.12 -6.91
CA HIS A 104 -35.65 15.09 -6.67
C HIS A 104 -36.01 15.52 -5.23
N GLY A 105 -37.30 15.53 -4.90
CA GLY A 105 -37.76 15.76 -3.52
C GLY A 105 -37.34 17.11 -2.93
N LEU A 106 -37.67 18.21 -3.61
CA LEU A 106 -37.34 19.56 -3.17
C LEU A 106 -38.03 19.94 -1.85
N ILE A 107 -37.24 20.23 -0.82
CA ILE A 107 -37.69 20.72 0.49
C ILE A 107 -37.20 22.16 0.66
N ASP A 108 -38.14 23.11 0.84
CA ASP A 108 -37.84 24.52 1.08
C ASP A 108 -37.69 24.79 2.60
N GLN A 109 -36.54 25.32 3.01
CA GLN A 109 -36.21 25.67 4.39
C GLN A 109 -36.05 27.20 4.57
N GLY A 110 -36.73 27.99 3.73
CA GLY A 110 -36.78 29.44 3.81
C GLY A 110 -35.60 30.12 3.12
N GLU A 111 -34.40 29.98 3.68
CA GLU A 111 -33.15 30.61 3.19
C GLU A 111 -32.39 29.73 2.18
N TYR A 112 -32.59 28.42 2.30
CA TYR A 112 -31.95 27.38 1.51
C TYR A 112 -32.98 26.29 1.15
N THR A 113 -32.65 25.43 0.19
CA THR A 113 -33.39 24.21 -0.11
C THR A 113 -32.53 22.97 0.16
N ILE A 114 -33.19 21.83 0.32
CA ILE A 114 -32.59 20.50 0.34
C ILE A 114 -33.26 19.67 -0.75
N GLU A 115 -32.46 18.98 -1.56
CA GLU A 115 -32.93 18.00 -2.54
C GLU A 115 -32.25 16.64 -2.29
N LYS A 116 -32.96 15.57 -2.60
CA LYS A 116 -32.45 14.20 -2.65
C LYS A 116 -31.65 14.04 -3.93
N ALA A 117 -30.45 13.46 -3.88
CA ALA A 117 -29.63 13.28 -5.07
C ALA A 117 -28.88 11.95 -5.07
N TYR A 118 -28.86 11.29 -6.23
CA TYR A 118 -28.03 10.11 -6.47
C TYR A 118 -27.50 10.06 -7.90
N PHE A 119 -26.36 9.39 -8.10
CA PHE A 119 -25.72 9.22 -9.41
C PHE A 119 -24.80 7.98 -9.42
N GLU A 120 -24.50 7.47 -10.61
CA GLU A 120 -23.56 6.36 -10.79
C GLU A 120 -22.10 6.80 -10.70
N SER A 121 -21.33 6.19 -9.79
CA SER A 121 -19.87 6.28 -9.81
C SER A 121 -19.29 5.24 -10.78
N PHE A 122 -19.69 3.98 -10.61
CA PHE A 122 -19.51 2.86 -11.56
C PHE A 122 -20.88 2.47 -12.13
N PRO A 123 -20.97 1.76 -13.28
CA PRO A 123 -22.25 1.26 -13.80
C PRO A 123 -23.07 0.51 -12.75
N GLY A 124 -24.30 0.95 -12.52
CA GLY A 124 -25.20 0.40 -11.52
C GLY A 124 -24.78 0.60 -10.06
N PHE A 125 -23.67 1.29 -9.75
CA PHE A 125 -23.26 1.57 -8.37
C PHE A 125 -23.46 3.04 -8.01
N TYR A 126 -24.39 3.29 -7.09
CA TYR A 126 -24.87 4.64 -6.80
C TYR A 126 -24.15 5.30 -5.61
N VAL A 127 -23.75 6.55 -5.81
CA VAL A 127 -23.45 7.50 -4.73
C VAL A 127 -24.75 8.23 -4.41
N THR A 128 -25.16 8.19 -3.15
CA THR A 128 -26.39 8.80 -2.63
C THR A 128 -26.08 9.95 -1.69
N GLY A 129 -26.98 10.92 -1.58
CA GLY A 129 -26.77 12.07 -0.70
C GLY A 129 -27.89 13.09 -0.70
N SER A 130 -27.64 14.18 0.03
CA SER A 130 -28.50 15.37 0.08
C SER A 130 -27.74 16.59 -0.44
N LEU A 131 -28.42 17.35 -1.30
CA LEU A 131 -27.92 18.54 -1.97
C LEU A 131 -28.57 19.78 -1.36
N TYR A 132 -27.80 20.58 -0.65
CA TYR A 132 -28.24 21.82 -0.01
C TYR A 132 -27.90 22.99 -0.92
N ARG A 133 -28.86 23.90 -1.18
CA ARG A 133 -28.66 25.06 -2.07
C ARG A 133 -29.12 26.38 -1.43
N PRO A 134 -28.35 27.47 -1.54
CA PRO A 134 -28.80 28.81 -1.17
C PRO A 134 -29.89 29.32 -2.13
N LYS A 135 -30.97 29.90 -1.61
CA LYS A 135 -32.07 30.41 -2.47
C LYS A 135 -31.81 31.78 -3.09
N ASN A 136 -31.03 32.64 -2.44
CA ASN A 136 -30.87 34.06 -2.81
C ASN A 136 -29.55 34.37 -3.55
N SER A 137 -28.88 33.34 -4.08
CA SER A 137 -27.59 33.50 -4.76
C SER A 137 -27.70 34.12 -6.15
N LYS A 138 -26.81 35.06 -6.46
CA LYS A 138 -26.68 35.68 -7.79
C LYS A 138 -25.51 35.07 -8.55
N GLY A 139 -25.82 34.24 -9.55
CA GLY A 139 -24.81 33.56 -10.37
C GLY A 139 -24.18 32.37 -9.64
N LYS A 140 -22.97 31.98 -10.09
CA LYS A 140 -22.26 30.80 -9.59
C LYS A 140 -21.66 31.01 -8.20
N VAL A 141 -21.83 30.02 -7.32
CA VAL A 141 -21.35 30.06 -5.94
C VAL A 141 -20.43 28.87 -5.61
N PRO A 142 -19.67 28.93 -4.50
CA PRO A 142 -18.77 27.84 -4.13
C PRO A 142 -19.51 26.51 -3.90
N GLY A 143 -18.87 25.42 -4.31
CA GLY A 143 -19.33 24.05 -4.04
C GLY A 143 -18.58 23.46 -2.84
N VAL A 144 -19.27 22.76 -1.94
CA VAL A 144 -18.66 22.06 -0.82
C VAL A 144 -19.08 20.59 -0.80
N LEU A 145 -18.10 19.69 -0.85
CA LEU A 145 -18.32 18.27 -0.59
C LEU A 145 -18.22 17.97 0.90
N CYS A 146 -19.19 17.21 1.41
CA CYS A 146 -19.34 16.90 2.83
C CYS A 146 -19.35 15.39 3.12
N PRO A 147 -18.27 14.62 2.84
CA PRO A 147 -18.21 13.21 3.24
C PRO A 147 -18.35 13.07 4.76
N HIS A 148 -19.23 12.16 5.20
CA HIS A 148 -19.35 11.83 6.62
C HIS A 148 -18.34 10.74 7.04
N GLY A 149 -18.18 10.57 8.36
CA GLY A 149 -17.44 9.46 8.97
C GLY A 149 -18.38 8.46 9.64
N HIS A 150 -17.85 7.64 10.54
CA HIS A 150 -18.54 6.48 11.15
C HIS A 150 -19.61 6.83 12.22
N TRP A 151 -20.39 7.90 12.04
CA TRP A 151 -21.57 8.17 12.86
C TRP A 151 -22.66 7.13 12.61
N ALA A 152 -23.48 6.82 13.63
CA ALA A 152 -24.58 5.87 13.49
C ALA A 152 -25.57 6.36 12.41
N ASN A 153 -25.98 5.47 11.51
CA ASN A 153 -26.84 5.76 10.37
C ASN A 153 -26.31 6.84 9.37
N GLY A 154 -25.02 7.21 9.45
CA GLY A 154 -24.38 8.09 8.47
C GLY A 154 -25.06 9.46 8.39
N ARG A 155 -25.46 9.87 7.18
CA ARG A 155 -26.20 11.12 6.91
C ARG A 155 -27.48 11.29 7.76
N PHE A 156 -28.10 10.19 8.19
CA PHE A 156 -29.31 10.20 9.03
C PHE A 156 -29.02 10.27 10.54
N TYR A 157 -27.79 10.56 10.96
CA TYR A 157 -27.40 10.56 12.38
C TYR A 157 -28.22 11.53 13.25
N ASP A 158 -28.76 11.00 14.35
CA ASP A 158 -29.38 11.71 15.46
C ASP A 158 -28.78 11.21 16.77
N ILE A 159 -28.21 12.10 17.58
CA ILE A 159 -27.68 11.77 18.92
C ILE A 159 -28.78 11.60 19.99
N GLY A 160 -30.02 11.99 19.68
CA GLY A 160 -31.16 12.00 20.59
C GLY A 160 -31.12 13.13 21.63
N GLU A 161 -32.26 13.40 22.26
CA GLU A 161 -32.45 14.51 23.22
C GLU A 161 -31.44 14.50 24.38
N ASN A 162 -31.24 13.33 25.01
CA ASN A 162 -30.30 13.21 26.12
C ASN A 162 -28.85 13.46 25.67
N GLY A 163 -28.49 13.02 24.46
CA GLY A 163 -27.17 13.24 23.89
C GLY A 163 -26.90 14.71 23.61
N ILE A 164 -27.85 15.43 22.99
CA ILE A 164 -27.68 16.86 22.71
C ILE A 164 -27.65 17.69 23.99
N ARG A 165 -28.50 17.38 24.99
CA ARG A 165 -28.46 18.08 26.28
C ARG A 165 -27.09 17.95 26.95
N GLN A 166 -26.43 16.79 26.85
CA GLN A 166 -25.05 16.61 27.33
C GLN A 166 -24.05 17.44 26.52
N GLN A 167 -24.14 17.46 25.19
CA GLN A 167 -23.25 18.27 24.33
C GLN A 167 -23.41 19.78 24.58
N ILE A 168 -24.63 20.26 24.83
CA ILE A 168 -24.90 21.67 25.18
C ILE A 168 -24.32 22.01 26.56
N VAL A 169 -24.53 21.17 27.57
CA VAL A 169 -23.95 21.37 28.92
C VAL A 169 -22.43 21.36 28.89
N GLN A 170 -21.81 20.59 27.98
CA GLN A 170 -20.37 20.57 27.76
C GLN A 170 -19.85 21.79 26.96
N GLY A 171 -20.73 22.59 26.36
CA GLY A 171 -20.36 23.69 25.45
C GLY A 171 -19.89 23.23 24.06
N ALA A 172 -20.10 21.95 23.72
CA ALA A 172 -19.74 21.39 22.43
C ALA A 172 -20.77 21.79 21.34
N GLU A 173 -22.05 21.81 21.69
CA GLU A 173 -23.15 22.22 20.80
C GLU A 173 -23.93 23.39 21.40
N ARG A 174 -24.71 24.09 20.57
CA ARG A 174 -25.45 25.31 20.97
C ARG A 174 -26.97 25.20 20.89
N PHE A 175 -27.51 24.38 19.99
CA PHE A 175 -28.95 24.30 19.70
C PHE A 175 -29.46 22.86 19.73
N GLU A 176 -30.73 22.67 20.15
CA GLU A 176 -31.28 21.33 20.37
C GLU A 176 -31.58 20.58 19.07
N ASN A 177 -32.10 21.23 18.02
CA ASN A 177 -32.34 20.53 16.74
C ASN A 177 -31.06 20.37 15.93
N GLY A 178 -30.29 21.45 15.75
CA GLY A 178 -29.08 21.43 14.95
C GLY A 178 -27.98 20.56 15.54
N GLY A 179 -27.73 20.66 16.84
CA GLY A 179 -26.74 19.82 17.52
C GLY A 179 -27.14 18.34 17.62
N ARG A 180 -28.42 17.98 17.42
CA ARG A 180 -28.82 16.57 17.29
C ARG A 180 -28.25 15.90 16.05
N SER A 181 -28.08 16.66 14.96
CA SER A 181 -27.41 16.19 13.75
C SER A 181 -26.31 17.18 13.31
N PRO A 182 -25.10 17.11 13.90
CA PRO A 182 -23.98 17.97 13.52
C PRO A 182 -23.56 17.83 12.05
N LEU A 183 -23.97 16.73 11.39
CA LEU A 183 -23.78 16.51 9.95
C LEU A 183 -24.74 17.38 9.12
N GLN A 184 -26.03 17.44 9.47
CA GLN A 184 -26.97 18.37 8.84
C GLN A 184 -26.59 19.82 9.15
N ALA A 185 -26.25 20.15 10.41
CA ALA A 185 -25.90 21.51 10.83
C ALA A 185 -24.77 22.12 9.99
N ARG A 186 -23.72 21.34 9.70
CA ARG A 186 -22.63 21.77 8.82
C ARG A 186 -23.11 22.16 7.42
N CYS A 187 -24.02 21.38 6.85
CA CYS A 187 -24.50 21.58 5.49
C CYS A 187 -25.50 22.75 5.41
N VAL A 188 -26.39 22.85 6.40
CA VAL A 188 -27.34 23.96 6.56
C VAL A 188 -26.61 25.29 6.70
N GLN A 189 -25.63 25.39 7.60
CA GLN A 189 -24.90 26.65 7.77
C GLN A 189 -24.07 27.01 6.54
N LEU A 190 -23.44 26.05 5.87
CA LEU A 190 -22.74 26.32 4.61
C LEU A 190 -23.69 26.79 3.50
N ALA A 191 -24.92 26.29 3.44
CA ALA A 191 -25.94 26.78 2.51
C ALA A 191 -26.39 28.21 2.87
N ARG A 192 -26.62 28.52 4.15
CA ARG A 192 -26.85 29.90 4.63
C ARG A 192 -25.69 30.85 4.31
N LEU A 193 -24.45 30.36 4.36
CA LEU A 193 -23.25 31.10 3.96
C LEU A 193 -23.11 31.28 2.43
N GLY A 194 -24.05 30.76 1.64
CA GLY A 194 -24.10 30.95 0.18
C GLY A 194 -23.41 29.86 -0.64
N CYS A 195 -23.07 28.71 -0.06
CA CYS A 195 -22.43 27.59 -0.78
C CYS A 195 -23.46 26.52 -1.19
N VAL A 196 -23.30 25.92 -2.37
CA VAL A 196 -23.97 24.64 -2.69
C VAL A 196 -23.21 23.52 -1.97
N VAL A 197 -23.91 22.65 -1.24
CA VAL A 197 -23.29 21.57 -0.45
C VAL A 197 -23.83 20.22 -0.87
N PHE A 198 -22.95 19.28 -1.19
CA PHE A 198 -23.33 17.88 -1.40
C PHE A 198 -22.79 17.01 -0.28
N HIS A 199 -23.71 16.52 0.56
CA HIS A 199 -23.44 15.60 1.67
C HIS A 199 -23.80 14.19 1.20
N TYR A 200 -22.78 13.37 0.94
CA TYR A 200 -22.95 12.04 0.38
C TYR A 200 -22.56 10.93 1.36
N ASP A 201 -23.15 9.78 1.09
CA ASP A 201 -23.06 8.60 1.95
C ASP A 201 -21.75 7.84 1.73
N MET A 202 -21.19 7.34 2.83
CA MET A 202 -20.15 6.31 2.78
C MET A 202 -20.73 5.00 2.24
N ILE A 203 -19.88 4.16 1.63
CA ILE A 203 -20.31 2.85 1.12
C ILE A 203 -20.86 1.99 2.28
N GLY A 204 -22.08 1.50 2.17
CA GLY A 204 -22.73 0.71 3.22
C GLY A 204 -23.43 1.54 4.30
N TYR A 205 -23.51 2.87 4.16
CA TYR A 205 -24.24 3.76 5.07
C TYR A 205 -25.47 4.40 4.40
N ALA A 206 -26.48 4.72 5.22
CA ALA A 206 -27.71 5.40 4.81
C ALA A 206 -28.33 4.74 3.55
N ASP A 207 -28.38 5.46 2.43
CA ASP A 207 -28.99 4.95 1.19
C ASP A 207 -28.02 4.17 0.30
N SER A 208 -26.71 4.21 0.58
CA SER A 208 -25.66 3.49 -0.18
C SER A 208 -25.60 2.02 0.25
N VAL A 209 -26.52 1.21 -0.28
CA VAL A 209 -26.85 -0.13 0.25
C VAL A 209 -26.23 -1.33 -0.47
N GLN A 210 -25.72 -1.13 -1.69
CA GLN A 210 -25.46 -2.23 -2.63
C GLN A 210 -24.26 -3.10 -2.22
N ILE A 211 -23.26 -2.45 -1.63
CA ILE A 211 -22.23 -3.07 -0.79
C ILE A 211 -22.63 -2.77 0.65
N SER A 212 -22.83 -3.81 1.46
CA SER A 212 -23.42 -3.66 2.80
C SER A 212 -22.48 -3.03 3.83
N TYR A 213 -23.06 -2.45 4.90
CA TYR A 213 -22.30 -1.98 6.07
C TYR A 213 -21.35 -3.04 6.62
N GLU A 214 -21.85 -4.27 6.78
CA GLU A 214 -21.09 -5.38 7.36
C GLU A 214 -19.87 -5.71 6.50
N LEU A 215 -20.01 -5.74 5.17
CA LEU A 215 -18.90 -5.97 4.28
C LEU A 215 -17.92 -4.77 4.26
N ALA A 216 -18.41 -3.55 4.07
CA ALA A 216 -17.56 -2.37 3.93
C ALA A 216 -16.79 -2.03 5.22
N HIS A 217 -17.42 -2.17 6.39
CA HIS A 217 -16.90 -1.67 7.66
C HIS A 217 -16.62 -2.73 8.73
N ARG A 218 -17.26 -3.91 8.67
CA ARG A 218 -17.16 -4.95 9.70
C ARG A 218 -16.50 -6.25 9.25
N PHE A 219 -16.13 -6.38 7.97
CA PHE A 219 -15.42 -7.55 7.43
C PHE A 219 -14.34 -8.05 8.38
N ALA A 220 -14.54 -9.25 8.93
CA ALA A 220 -13.68 -9.86 9.94
C ALA A 220 -13.12 -11.21 9.50
N LYS A 221 -13.79 -11.93 8.59
CA LYS A 221 -13.45 -13.28 8.17
C LYS A 221 -13.35 -13.40 6.66
N GLN A 222 -12.33 -14.12 6.20
CA GLN A 222 -12.21 -14.51 4.79
C GLN A 222 -13.43 -15.32 4.32
N ARG A 223 -13.73 -15.19 3.03
CA ARG A 223 -14.87 -15.81 2.33
C ARG A 223 -14.33 -16.77 1.27
N PRO A 224 -14.02 -18.04 1.58
CA PRO A 224 -13.34 -18.95 0.64
C PRO A 224 -14.08 -19.13 -0.69
N GLU A 225 -15.41 -19.08 -0.67
CA GLU A 225 -16.30 -19.10 -1.85
C GLU A 225 -16.14 -17.86 -2.77
N MET A 226 -15.57 -16.78 -2.24
CA MET A 226 -15.19 -15.54 -2.94
C MET A 226 -13.71 -15.49 -3.36
N ASN A 227 -12.92 -16.55 -3.13
CA ASN A 227 -11.49 -16.59 -3.44
C ASN A 227 -11.20 -17.47 -4.67
N LYS A 228 -11.78 -17.10 -5.83
CA LYS A 228 -11.63 -17.83 -7.11
C LYS A 228 -11.01 -16.94 -8.18
N SER A 229 -10.16 -17.50 -9.04
CA SER A 229 -9.42 -16.80 -10.10
C SER A 229 -10.29 -16.09 -11.14
N GLU A 230 -11.51 -16.55 -11.42
CA GLU A 230 -12.41 -15.98 -12.45
C GLU A 230 -13.63 -15.21 -11.87
N SER A 231 -13.86 -15.31 -10.56
CA SER A 231 -14.91 -14.55 -9.89
C SER A 231 -14.68 -14.49 -8.39
N TRP A 232 -14.40 -13.28 -7.92
CA TRP A 232 -14.01 -13.01 -6.55
C TRP A 232 -14.82 -11.86 -5.93
N GLY A 233 -14.75 -11.76 -4.60
CA GLY A 233 -15.31 -10.66 -3.81
C GLY A 233 -14.22 -9.78 -3.20
N LEU A 234 -14.62 -8.65 -2.61
CA LEU A 234 -13.76 -7.76 -1.83
C LEU A 234 -13.05 -8.51 -0.70
N PHE A 235 -11.83 -8.07 -0.38
CA PHE A 235 -10.91 -8.64 0.61
C PHE A 235 -10.39 -10.06 0.32
N SER A 236 -10.78 -10.66 -0.82
CA SER A 236 -10.15 -11.89 -1.32
C SER A 236 -8.69 -11.64 -1.76
N PRO A 237 -7.85 -12.69 -1.86
CA PRO A 237 -6.53 -12.61 -2.46
C PRO A 237 -6.56 -11.99 -3.87
N GLN A 238 -7.55 -12.34 -4.70
CA GLN A 238 -7.72 -11.83 -6.05
C GLN A 238 -8.10 -10.33 -6.07
N ALA A 239 -9.00 -9.87 -5.19
CA ALA A 239 -9.31 -8.45 -5.08
C ALA A 239 -8.06 -7.64 -4.69
N GLU A 240 -7.29 -8.10 -3.71
CA GLU A 240 -6.08 -7.41 -3.25
C GLU A 240 -4.93 -7.50 -4.28
N SER A 241 -4.80 -8.61 -5.03
CA SER A 241 -3.83 -8.74 -6.14
C SER A 241 -4.21 -7.90 -7.37
N HIS A 242 -5.49 -7.49 -7.49
CA HIS A 242 -5.98 -6.50 -8.46
C HIS A 242 -6.16 -5.06 -7.90
N LEU A 243 -5.82 -4.81 -6.62
CA LEU A 243 -5.96 -3.53 -5.90
C LEU A 243 -7.40 -3.00 -5.79
N GLN A 244 -8.36 -3.91 -5.73
CA GLN A 244 -9.78 -3.60 -5.60
C GLN A 244 -10.17 -3.55 -4.12
N SER A 245 -10.39 -2.33 -3.60
CA SER A 245 -10.63 -2.09 -2.18
C SER A 245 -11.76 -1.10 -1.95
N VAL A 246 -12.44 -1.22 -0.80
CA VAL A 246 -13.48 -0.27 -0.36
C VAL A 246 -12.92 1.15 -0.27
N MET A 247 -11.68 1.31 0.20
CA MET A 247 -10.98 2.61 0.23
C MET A 247 -10.87 3.22 -1.18
N GLY A 248 -10.46 2.43 -2.18
CA GLY A 248 -10.38 2.89 -3.57
C GLY A 248 -11.73 3.25 -4.17
N MET A 249 -12.77 2.45 -3.88
CA MET A 249 -14.14 2.77 -4.27
C MET A 249 -14.63 4.08 -3.62
N GLN A 250 -14.34 4.34 -2.35
CA GLN A 250 -14.72 5.60 -1.68
C GLN A 250 -13.99 6.82 -2.26
N THR A 251 -12.69 6.70 -2.59
CA THR A 251 -11.95 7.77 -3.28
C THR A 251 -12.50 8.02 -4.68
N TYR A 252 -12.88 6.97 -5.42
CA TYR A 252 -13.52 7.15 -6.72
C TYR A 252 -14.93 7.76 -6.58
N ASN A 253 -15.74 7.32 -5.62
CA ASN A 253 -17.02 7.97 -5.29
C ASN A 253 -16.83 9.46 -4.98
N SER A 254 -15.77 9.84 -4.25
CA SER A 254 -15.42 11.23 -3.98
C SER A 254 -14.99 12.00 -5.26
N THR A 255 -14.28 11.34 -6.17
CA THR A 255 -13.89 11.89 -7.50
C THR A 255 -15.12 12.11 -8.39
N ARG A 256 -16.11 11.21 -8.30
CA ARG A 256 -17.39 11.29 -9.02
C ARG A 256 -18.36 12.28 -8.39
N ALA A 257 -18.31 12.47 -7.06
CA ALA A 257 -18.99 13.57 -6.37
C ALA A 257 -18.43 14.94 -6.78
N LEU A 258 -17.12 15.07 -7.05
CA LEU A 258 -16.55 16.26 -7.67
C LEU A 258 -17.08 16.47 -9.10
N ASP A 259 -17.19 15.40 -9.91
CA ASP A 259 -17.80 15.49 -11.25
C ASP A 259 -19.27 15.95 -11.17
N PHE A 260 -20.05 15.39 -10.24
CA PHE A 260 -21.44 15.77 -9.99
C PHE A 260 -21.56 17.25 -9.60
N ILE A 261 -20.92 17.69 -8.50
CA ILE A 261 -21.10 19.06 -8.00
C ILE A 261 -20.58 20.12 -8.99
N THR A 262 -19.52 19.82 -9.75
CA THR A 262 -18.98 20.75 -10.77
C THR A 262 -19.77 20.75 -12.08
N SER A 263 -20.70 19.81 -12.29
CA SER A 263 -21.65 19.82 -13.41
C SER A 263 -22.83 20.78 -13.20
N LEU A 264 -23.12 21.13 -11.95
CA LEU A 264 -24.27 21.95 -11.59
C LEU A 264 -24.09 23.41 -12.09
N SER A 265 -25.11 23.97 -12.73
CA SER A 265 -25.04 25.28 -13.38
C SER A 265 -24.83 26.45 -12.41
N ASP A 266 -25.26 26.27 -11.17
CA ASP A 266 -25.15 27.19 -10.03
C ASP A 266 -23.82 27.09 -9.26
N VAL A 267 -22.96 26.10 -9.58
CA VAL A 267 -21.67 25.90 -8.92
C VAL A 267 -20.52 26.55 -9.70
N ASP A 268 -19.61 27.18 -8.97
CA ASP A 268 -18.33 27.69 -9.44
C ASP A 268 -17.23 26.60 -9.32
N PRO A 269 -16.75 26.03 -10.44
CA PRO A 269 -15.74 24.98 -10.41
C PRO A 269 -14.36 25.46 -9.91
N GLU A 270 -14.12 26.78 -9.84
CA GLU A 270 -12.90 27.37 -9.30
C GLU A 270 -12.98 27.64 -7.78
N ARG A 271 -14.12 27.37 -7.13
CA ARG A 271 -14.30 27.51 -5.67
C ARG A 271 -14.92 26.23 -5.06
N ILE A 272 -14.17 25.14 -5.09
CA ILE A 272 -14.57 23.85 -4.52
C ILE A 272 -13.84 23.55 -3.21
N ALA A 273 -14.58 23.27 -2.13
CA ALA A 273 -14.04 22.79 -0.86
C ALA A 273 -14.46 21.35 -0.54
N VAL A 274 -13.70 20.69 0.33
CA VAL A 274 -14.07 19.39 0.90
C VAL A 274 -13.89 19.44 2.43
N THR A 275 -14.89 18.98 3.17
CA THR A 275 -14.81 18.88 4.63
C THR A 275 -15.58 17.69 5.19
N GLY A 276 -14.97 16.99 6.13
CA GLY A 276 -15.50 15.80 6.77
C GLY A 276 -14.67 15.45 8.00
N ALA A 277 -15.24 14.67 8.90
CA ALA A 277 -14.58 14.28 10.15
C ALA A 277 -14.41 12.77 10.28
N SER A 278 -13.43 12.32 11.06
CA SER A 278 -13.15 10.87 11.25
C SER A 278 -12.89 10.20 9.89
N GLY A 279 -13.57 9.11 9.55
CA GLY A 279 -13.54 8.51 8.19
C GLY A 279 -13.92 9.46 7.04
N GLY A 280 -14.71 10.51 7.30
CA GLY A 280 -14.96 11.61 6.35
C GLY A 280 -13.78 12.57 6.24
N GLY A 281 -12.98 12.69 7.30
CA GLY A 281 -11.68 13.35 7.30
C GLY A 281 -10.66 12.58 6.46
N THR A 282 -10.66 11.24 6.56
CA THR A 282 -9.86 10.34 5.69
C THR A 282 -10.20 10.58 4.21
N GLN A 283 -11.49 10.56 3.84
CA GLN A 283 -11.92 10.90 2.48
C GLN A 283 -11.50 12.32 2.08
N THR A 284 -11.65 13.31 2.98
CA THR A 284 -11.32 14.72 2.72
C THR A 284 -9.84 14.91 2.37
N PHE A 285 -8.89 14.42 3.18
CA PHE A 285 -7.47 14.61 2.84
C PHE A 285 -7.04 13.76 1.65
N MET A 286 -7.68 12.62 1.39
CA MET A 286 -7.39 11.77 0.24
C MET A 286 -7.82 12.40 -1.08
N ILE A 287 -9.07 12.89 -1.20
CA ILE A 287 -9.51 13.52 -2.45
C ILE A 287 -8.77 14.85 -2.70
N SER A 288 -8.49 15.62 -1.64
CA SER A 288 -7.68 16.84 -1.73
C SER A 288 -6.25 16.59 -2.21
N ALA A 289 -5.63 15.47 -1.81
CA ALA A 289 -4.27 15.10 -2.24
C ALA A 289 -4.19 14.71 -3.74
N LEU A 290 -5.28 14.21 -4.30
CA LEU A 290 -5.35 13.58 -5.62
C LEU A 290 -6.01 14.45 -6.70
N ASP A 291 -7.09 15.17 -6.38
CA ASP A 291 -7.86 15.93 -7.36
C ASP A 291 -7.52 17.43 -7.33
N PRO A 292 -6.99 18.00 -8.43
CA PRO A 292 -6.58 19.40 -8.47
C PRO A 292 -7.74 20.40 -8.38
N ARG A 293 -9.00 19.98 -8.56
CA ARG A 293 -10.18 20.86 -8.47
C ARG A 293 -10.41 21.39 -7.06
N VAL A 294 -10.08 20.61 -6.02
CA VAL A 294 -10.25 21.04 -4.63
C VAL A 294 -9.35 22.25 -4.33
N ARG A 295 -9.92 23.33 -3.80
CA ARG A 295 -9.23 24.60 -3.50
C ARG A 295 -9.09 24.88 -2.01
N VAL A 296 -9.99 24.36 -1.17
CA VAL A 296 -9.91 24.46 0.30
C VAL A 296 -10.21 23.09 0.91
N SER A 297 -9.42 22.66 1.89
CA SER A 297 -9.53 21.33 2.51
C SER A 297 -9.65 21.46 4.03
N VAL A 298 -10.68 20.86 4.62
CA VAL A 298 -10.89 20.88 6.09
C VAL A 298 -11.17 19.47 6.62
N PRO A 299 -10.14 18.60 6.72
CA PRO A 299 -10.25 17.27 7.32
C PRO A 299 -10.22 17.40 8.87
N ALA A 300 -11.34 17.12 9.50
CA ALA A 300 -11.53 17.26 10.94
C ALA A 300 -11.23 15.94 11.70
N VAL A 301 -10.61 16.07 12.88
CA VAL A 301 -10.35 14.97 13.84
C VAL A 301 -9.87 13.64 13.22
N MET A 302 -8.96 13.72 12.24
CA MET A 302 -8.42 12.51 11.58
C MET A 302 -6.94 12.55 11.19
N VAL A 303 -6.42 13.69 10.72
CA VAL A 303 -4.99 13.81 10.40
C VAL A 303 -4.18 13.68 11.69
N SER A 304 -3.32 12.66 11.77
CA SER A 304 -2.56 12.32 12.97
C SER A 304 -1.21 11.65 12.63
N THR A 305 -0.28 11.72 13.58
CA THR A 305 0.95 10.91 13.59
C THR A 305 0.79 9.58 14.37
N ALA A 306 -0.42 9.28 14.86
CA ALA A 306 -0.76 8.12 15.67
C ALA A 306 -1.75 7.22 14.90
N MET A 307 -2.98 7.01 15.39
CA MET A 307 -4.00 6.19 14.73
C MET A 307 -4.28 6.68 13.29
N GLN A 308 -4.08 5.80 12.31
CA GLN A 308 -4.09 6.15 10.88
C GLN A 308 -5.43 5.91 10.14
N GLY A 309 -6.30 5.09 10.70
CA GLY A 309 -7.60 4.69 10.13
C GLY A 309 -8.01 3.33 10.70
N GLY A 310 -9.09 3.29 11.47
CA GLY A 310 -9.50 2.07 12.18
C GLY A 310 -10.31 1.11 11.31
N CYS A 311 -10.94 1.62 10.26
CA CYS A 311 -11.86 0.85 9.42
C CYS A 311 -11.19 0.29 8.15
N THR A 312 -11.73 -0.82 7.64
CA THR A 312 -11.42 -1.35 6.30
C THR A 312 -11.69 -0.36 5.18
N CYS A 313 -12.66 0.54 5.34
CA CYS A 313 -12.96 1.57 4.35
C CYS A 313 -11.91 2.71 4.30
N GLU A 314 -10.98 2.78 5.26
CA GLU A 314 -9.94 3.81 5.38
C GLU A 314 -8.54 3.32 4.98
N ASN A 315 -8.45 2.05 4.57
CA ASN A 315 -7.20 1.32 4.37
C ASN A 315 -7.24 0.51 3.08
N SER A 316 -6.11 0.42 2.41
CA SER A 316 -5.84 -0.53 1.33
C SER A 316 -4.39 -0.98 1.41
N CYS A 317 -4.05 -2.14 0.83
CA CYS A 317 -2.66 -2.57 0.76
C CYS A 317 -1.79 -1.51 0.06
N LEU A 318 -0.53 -1.37 0.51
CA LEU A 318 0.48 -0.40 0.07
C LEU A 318 0.24 1.07 0.46
N LEU A 319 -0.94 1.46 0.96
CA LEU A 319 -1.30 2.87 1.13
C LEU A 319 -0.34 3.64 2.07
N ARG A 320 -0.05 3.12 3.27
CA ARG A 320 0.74 3.79 4.33
C ARG A 320 2.10 3.14 4.60
N VAL A 321 2.67 2.47 3.61
CA VAL A 321 4.04 1.93 3.71
C VAL A 321 5.02 3.09 3.55
N GLY A 322 5.80 3.37 4.59
CA GLY A 322 6.77 4.49 4.59
C GLY A 322 6.15 5.90 4.54
N THR A 323 4.88 6.05 4.93
CA THR A 323 4.15 7.34 4.89
C THR A 323 2.94 7.32 5.85
N GLY A 324 2.34 8.46 6.16
CA GLY A 324 1.14 8.55 6.99
C GLY A 324 0.20 9.71 6.64
N ASN A 325 -0.84 9.91 7.46
CA ASN A 325 -1.90 10.88 7.21
C ASN A 325 -1.39 12.34 7.12
N VAL A 326 -0.27 12.67 7.77
CA VAL A 326 0.35 14.00 7.67
C VAL A 326 1.05 14.21 6.32
N ASP A 327 1.73 13.20 5.75
CA ASP A 327 2.25 13.27 4.37
C ASP A 327 1.12 13.55 3.37
N PHE A 328 -0.03 12.87 3.52
CA PHE A 328 -1.17 13.06 2.64
C PHE A 328 -1.80 14.45 2.79
N ALA A 329 -1.87 14.99 4.01
CA ALA A 329 -2.27 16.38 4.23
C ALA A 329 -1.27 17.38 3.60
N ALA A 330 0.03 17.04 3.57
CA ALA A 330 1.05 17.84 2.90
C ALA A 330 0.87 17.87 1.38
N LEU A 331 0.35 16.82 0.73
CA LEU A 331 0.10 16.77 -0.73
C LEU A 331 -0.85 17.86 -1.25
N PHE A 332 -1.63 18.49 -0.37
CA PHE A 332 -2.49 19.63 -0.69
C PHE A 332 -1.74 20.97 -0.75
N ALA A 333 -0.54 21.06 -0.16
CA ALA A 333 0.25 22.29 -0.13
C ALA A 333 0.61 22.74 -1.56
N PRO A 334 0.53 24.04 -1.87
CA PRO A 334 0.35 25.19 -0.96
C PRO A 334 -1.11 25.66 -0.78
N LYS A 335 -2.14 24.85 -1.08
CA LYS A 335 -3.55 25.27 -0.99
C LYS A 335 -4.07 25.32 0.46
N PRO A 336 -5.05 26.19 0.81
CA PRO A 336 -5.54 26.37 2.18
C PRO A 336 -6.10 25.11 2.89
N ILE A 337 -5.36 24.57 3.86
CA ILE A 337 -5.77 23.47 4.75
C ILE A 337 -6.05 23.95 6.18
N CYS A 338 -7.18 23.50 6.75
CA CYS A 338 -7.46 23.64 8.18
C CYS A 338 -7.68 22.26 8.80
N LEU A 339 -6.85 21.88 9.76
CA LEU A 339 -7.01 20.66 10.56
C LEU A 339 -7.78 20.98 11.84
N THR A 340 -8.52 20.01 12.38
CA THR A 340 -9.05 20.09 13.76
C THR A 340 -8.59 18.90 14.58
N SER A 341 -8.43 19.08 15.90
CA SER A 341 -8.12 18.00 16.84
C SER A 341 -9.05 17.99 18.04
N ALA A 342 -9.22 16.82 18.65
CA ALA A 342 -10.03 16.56 19.85
C ALA A 342 -9.25 15.62 20.81
N ASP A 343 -9.80 15.27 21.97
CA ASP A 343 -9.23 14.26 22.88
C ASP A 343 -9.42 12.84 22.31
N ASP A 344 -8.65 12.57 21.28
CA ASP A 344 -8.54 11.32 20.54
C ASP A 344 -7.10 11.16 20.00
N TRP A 345 -6.91 10.40 18.93
CA TRP A 345 -5.61 10.20 18.28
C TRP A 345 -4.99 11.47 17.65
N THR A 346 -5.77 12.53 17.46
CA THR A 346 -5.31 13.81 16.92
C THR A 346 -4.78 14.79 17.98
N LYS A 347 -4.97 14.51 19.28
CA LYS A 347 -4.62 15.44 20.36
C LYS A 347 -3.14 15.86 20.42
N GLU A 348 -2.26 15.05 19.84
CA GLU A 348 -0.83 15.32 19.79
C GLU A 348 -0.43 16.18 18.58
N MET A 349 -1.36 16.54 17.69
CA MET A 349 -1.03 17.30 16.47
C MET A 349 -0.43 18.68 16.77
N ASP A 350 -0.77 19.31 17.90
CA ASP A 350 -0.16 20.57 18.35
C ASP A 350 1.35 20.47 18.61
N THR A 351 1.84 19.28 19.00
CA THR A 351 3.25 19.06 19.38
C THR A 351 4.03 18.23 18.37
N LYS A 352 3.37 17.37 17.57
CA LYS A 352 4.00 16.55 16.51
C LYS A 352 3.04 16.34 15.33
N GLY A 353 3.50 16.65 14.12
CA GLY A 353 2.74 16.57 12.88
C GLY A 353 2.35 17.93 12.31
N PHE A 354 1.62 18.78 13.05
CA PHE A 354 1.28 20.12 12.56
C PHE A 354 2.47 21.09 12.49
N PRO A 355 3.42 21.13 13.46
CA PRO A 355 4.61 21.97 13.35
C PRO A 355 5.42 21.69 12.08
N GLU A 356 5.59 20.41 11.74
CA GLU A 356 6.27 19.93 10.53
C GLU A 356 5.47 20.26 9.27
N LEU A 357 4.13 20.08 9.29
CA LEU A 357 3.27 20.51 8.18
C LEU A 357 3.37 22.02 7.95
N GLN A 358 3.40 22.84 9.01
CA GLN A 358 3.56 24.29 8.89
C GLN A 358 4.95 24.67 8.37
N GLN A 359 6.01 23.96 8.77
CA GLN A 359 7.34 24.12 8.17
C GLN A 359 7.31 23.82 6.67
N HIS A 360 6.61 22.77 6.25
CA HIS A 360 6.46 22.42 4.85
C HIS A 360 5.69 23.49 4.05
N TYR A 361 4.58 24.00 4.58
CA TYR A 361 3.86 25.14 3.96
C TYR A 361 4.73 26.42 3.89
N ARG A 362 5.59 26.65 4.89
CA ARG A 362 6.57 27.76 4.89
C ARG A 362 7.63 27.59 3.79
N LEU A 363 8.14 26.37 3.57
CA LEU A 363 9.06 26.03 2.46
C LEU A 363 8.44 26.33 1.08
N LEU A 364 7.14 26.04 0.90
CA LEU A 364 6.44 26.32 -0.36
C LEU A 364 6.04 27.79 -0.53
N GLY A 365 6.21 28.63 0.51
CA GLY A 365 5.90 30.07 0.47
C GLY A 365 4.47 30.43 0.88
N ALA A 366 3.74 29.51 1.51
CA ALA A 366 2.35 29.70 1.92
C ALA A 366 2.09 29.39 3.43
N PRO A 367 2.88 29.95 4.38
CA PRO A 367 2.78 29.59 5.80
C PRO A 367 1.41 29.90 6.43
N SER A 368 0.65 30.87 5.89
CA SER A 368 -0.69 31.24 6.34
C SER A 368 -1.82 30.38 5.76
N HIS A 369 -1.49 29.38 4.93
CA HIS A 369 -2.43 28.43 4.33
C HIS A 369 -2.52 27.10 5.09
N ALA A 370 -1.81 26.94 6.21
CA ALA A 370 -1.99 25.81 7.12
C ALA A 370 -2.43 26.30 8.51
N LYS A 371 -3.56 25.79 9.00
CA LYS A 371 -4.10 26.08 10.34
C LYS A 371 -4.43 24.76 11.06
N LEU A 372 -4.20 24.73 12.37
CA LEU A 372 -4.77 23.74 13.28
C LEU A 372 -5.71 24.48 14.23
N HIS A 373 -6.92 23.94 14.41
CA HIS A 373 -7.84 24.34 15.46
C HIS A 373 -7.90 23.22 16.50
N SER A 374 -7.22 23.44 17.63
CA SER A 374 -7.16 22.46 18.73
C SER A 374 -8.36 22.61 19.66
N ALA A 375 -9.17 21.56 19.73
CA ALA A 375 -10.38 21.47 20.55
C ALA A 375 -10.31 20.26 21.50
N THR A 376 -9.09 19.96 21.99
CA THR A 376 -8.71 18.78 22.80
C THR A 376 -9.33 18.69 24.20
N HIS A 377 -10.22 19.61 24.55
CA HIS A 377 -11.09 19.51 25.73
C HIS A 377 -12.41 18.78 25.43
N PHE A 378 -12.76 18.57 24.16
CA PHE A 378 -13.89 17.76 23.74
C PHE A 378 -13.44 16.36 23.28
N LYS A 379 -14.31 15.36 23.42
CA LYS A 379 -14.12 14.01 22.83
C LYS A 379 -14.35 14.03 21.32
N HIS A 380 -13.86 13.00 20.62
CA HIS A 380 -13.97 12.83 19.15
C HIS A 380 -15.34 13.25 18.56
N ASN A 381 -15.37 14.35 17.80
CA ASN A 381 -16.60 14.93 17.24
C ASN A 381 -16.32 15.86 16.03
N TYR A 382 -17.38 16.44 15.45
CA TYR A 382 -17.29 17.66 14.64
C TYR A 382 -18.31 18.71 15.12
N ASN A 383 -18.08 19.21 16.32
CA ASN A 383 -19.00 20.04 17.10
C ASN A 383 -19.06 21.51 16.64
N TYR A 384 -19.98 22.30 17.20
CA TYR A 384 -20.18 23.73 16.87
C TYR A 384 -18.87 24.52 16.86
N VAL A 385 -18.01 24.33 17.88
CA VAL A 385 -16.73 25.06 18.01
C VAL A 385 -15.80 24.73 16.83
N SER A 386 -15.67 23.46 16.49
CA SER A 386 -14.88 23.01 15.33
C SER A 386 -15.50 23.42 13.99
N ARG A 387 -16.83 23.44 13.88
CA ARG A 387 -17.55 23.89 12.67
C ARG A 387 -17.38 25.40 12.46
N ALA A 388 -17.44 26.22 13.50
CA ALA A 388 -17.16 27.65 13.44
C ALA A 388 -15.75 27.95 12.88
N ALA A 389 -14.74 27.19 13.33
CA ALA A 389 -13.39 27.31 12.79
C ALA A 389 -13.28 26.96 11.28
N MET A 390 -14.15 26.07 10.77
CA MET A 390 -14.27 25.73 9.36
C MET A 390 -15.02 26.80 8.56
N TYR A 391 -16.16 27.32 9.05
CA TYR A 391 -16.89 28.39 8.38
C TYR A 391 -16.01 29.62 8.19
N HIS A 392 -15.28 30.03 9.23
CA HIS A 392 -14.32 31.12 9.14
C HIS A 392 -13.23 30.88 8.07
N TRP A 393 -12.74 29.64 7.97
CA TRP A 393 -11.74 29.27 6.97
C TRP A 393 -12.27 29.38 5.54
N LEU A 394 -13.51 28.92 5.30
CA LEU A 394 -14.15 29.02 3.99
C LEU A 394 -14.56 30.47 3.67
N ASN A 395 -15.10 31.23 4.63
CA ASN A 395 -15.44 32.65 4.49
C ASN A 395 -14.23 33.46 4.02
N LYS A 396 -13.09 33.27 4.69
CA LYS A 396 -11.81 33.88 4.33
C LYS A 396 -11.31 33.47 2.94
N HIS A 397 -11.28 32.17 2.63
CA HIS A 397 -10.59 31.66 1.44
C HIS A 397 -11.46 31.60 0.16
N PHE A 398 -12.78 31.72 0.26
CA PHE A 398 -13.70 31.91 -0.88
C PHE A 398 -14.32 33.31 -0.95
N HIS A 399 -13.94 34.21 -0.03
CA HIS A 399 -14.46 35.58 0.05
C HIS A 399 -15.99 35.61 0.10
N LEU A 400 -16.59 34.80 0.98
CA LEU A 400 -18.05 34.67 1.08
C LEU A 400 -18.73 35.96 1.56
N GLY A 401 -17.99 36.82 2.27
CA GLY A 401 -18.43 38.19 2.61
C GLY A 401 -19.25 38.29 3.89
N HIS A 402 -19.27 37.25 4.72
CA HIS A 402 -19.99 37.27 6.00
C HIS A 402 -19.15 37.92 7.10
N GLU A 403 -19.83 38.65 7.99
CA GLU A 403 -19.20 39.22 9.18
C GLU A 403 -18.79 38.11 10.17
N GLU A 404 -17.71 38.36 10.92
CA GLU A 404 -17.18 37.43 11.91
C GLU A 404 -17.44 37.95 13.33
N PRO A 405 -17.75 37.07 14.31
CA PRO A 405 -17.73 35.61 14.22
C PRO A 405 -18.99 35.04 13.56
N ILE A 406 -18.81 34.11 12.63
CA ILE A 406 -19.92 33.31 12.09
C ILE A 406 -20.52 32.44 13.20
N VAL A 407 -21.80 32.67 13.50
CA VAL A 407 -22.60 31.95 14.49
C VAL A 407 -23.65 31.12 13.75
N GLU A 408 -23.75 29.83 14.08
CA GLU A 408 -24.85 28.99 13.60
C GLU A 408 -26.19 29.48 14.16
N GLU A 409 -27.26 29.23 13.39
CA GLU A 409 -28.64 29.33 13.87
C GLU A 409 -29.30 27.94 13.85
N ASP A 410 -30.30 27.71 14.69
CA ASP A 410 -31.05 26.45 14.69
C ASP A 410 -31.82 26.25 13.37
N PHE A 411 -32.27 25.02 13.11
CA PHE A 411 -33.05 24.68 11.92
C PHE A 411 -34.01 23.51 12.18
N ALA A 412 -35.03 23.38 11.33
CA ALA A 412 -35.90 22.21 11.31
C ALA A 412 -35.12 21.00 10.77
N ARG A 413 -34.65 20.14 11.67
CA ARG A 413 -33.83 18.98 11.34
C ARG A 413 -34.68 17.86 10.71
N LEU A 414 -34.37 17.53 9.46
CA LEU A 414 -35.09 16.50 8.71
C LEU A 414 -34.87 15.08 9.25
N THR A 415 -35.87 14.22 9.09
CA THR A 415 -35.87 12.80 9.47
C THR A 415 -35.26 11.91 8.37
N PRO A 416 -34.99 10.61 8.64
CA PRO A 416 -34.55 9.67 7.62
C PRO A 416 -35.53 9.54 6.45
N GLU A 417 -36.84 9.59 6.72
CA GLU A 417 -37.92 9.46 5.72
C GLU A 417 -37.96 10.68 4.77
N GLU A 418 -37.70 11.87 5.30
CA GLU A 418 -37.59 13.10 4.51
C GLU A 418 -36.30 13.13 3.67
N LEU A 419 -35.22 12.49 4.15
CA LEU A 419 -33.89 12.54 3.53
C LEU A 419 -33.55 11.34 2.62
N THR A 420 -34.25 10.20 2.73
CA THR A 420 -33.91 9.01 1.91
C THR A 420 -34.14 9.29 0.42
N VAL A 421 -33.16 8.94 -0.41
CA VAL A 421 -33.23 9.14 -1.86
C VAL A 421 -34.15 8.13 -2.57
N TRP A 422 -34.60 7.09 -1.85
CA TRP A 422 -35.40 6.00 -2.38
C TRP A 422 -36.88 6.15 -2.02
N ASP A 423 -37.77 5.93 -2.98
CA ASP A 423 -39.23 5.92 -2.83
C ASP A 423 -39.88 5.07 -3.95
N ASP A 424 -41.21 5.13 -4.09
CA ASP A 424 -41.95 4.35 -5.08
C ASP A 424 -41.65 4.77 -6.54
N GLU A 425 -41.20 6.00 -6.78
CA GLU A 425 -40.78 6.49 -8.10
C GLU A 425 -39.28 6.24 -8.35
N HIS A 426 -38.49 6.22 -7.27
CA HIS A 426 -37.03 6.03 -7.27
C HIS A 426 -36.67 4.77 -6.46
N PRO A 427 -36.92 3.56 -6.99
CA PRO A 427 -36.79 2.32 -6.22
C PRO A 427 -35.33 2.07 -5.80
N LYS A 428 -35.18 1.63 -4.55
CA LYS A 428 -33.91 1.21 -3.96
C LYS A 428 -33.24 0.12 -4.82
N PRO A 429 -31.95 0.23 -5.16
CA PRO A 429 -31.26 -0.75 -5.99
C PRO A 429 -30.92 -2.04 -5.24
N ASP A 430 -30.84 -3.14 -6.00
CA ASP A 430 -30.32 -4.42 -5.52
C ASP A 430 -28.82 -4.37 -5.19
N GLY A 431 -28.37 -5.32 -4.37
CA GLY A 431 -26.99 -5.45 -3.91
C GLY A 431 -26.63 -6.88 -3.52
N GLY A 432 -25.58 -7.03 -2.73
CA GLY A 432 -25.11 -8.34 -2.26
C GLY A 432 -24.07 -8.99 -3.19
N GLU A 433 -23.90 -10.30 -3.06
CA GLU A 433 -22.72 -11.01 -3.57
C GLU A 433 -22.60 -11.02 -5.10
N GLU A 434 -23.69 -11.18 -5.84
CA GLU A 434 -23.65 -11.14 -7.32
C GLU A 434 -23.39 -9.72 -7.84
N PHE A 435 -23.96 -8.70 -7.19
CA PHE A 435 -23.64 -7.31 -7.49
C PHE A 435 -22.16 -7.00 -7.22
N GLU A 436 -21.64 -7.43 -6.07
CA GLU A 436 -20.24 -7.30 -5.70
C GLU A 436 -19.31 -7.95 -6.74
N ARG A 437 -19.57 -9.21 -7.11
CA ARG A 437 -18.81 -9.94 -8.16
C ARG A 437 -18.88 -9.22 -9.51
N GLY A 438 -20.05 -8.72 -9.90
CA GLY A 438 -20.26 -7.97 -11.15
C GLY A 438 -19.47 -6.66 -11.18
N LEU A 439 -19.48 -5.89 -10.10
CA LEU A 439 -18.76 -4.62 -9.97
C LEU A 439 -17.24 -4.82 -10.02
N LEU A 440 -16.72 -5.83 -9.30
CA LEU A 440 -15.29 -6.15 -9.34
C LEU A 440 -14.84 -6.68 -10.71
N ARG A 441 -15.69 -7.47 -11.38
CA ARG A 441 -15.44 -7.94 -12.75
C ARG A 441 -15.35 -6.76 -13.72
N TRP A 442 -16.31 -5.84 -13.70
CA TRP A 442 -16.30 -4.64 -14.55
C TRP A 442 -15.03 -3.80 -14.34
N TRP A 443 -14.63 -3.57 -13.09
CA TRP A 443 -13.42 -2.77 -12.78
C TRP A 443 -12.14 -3.47 -13.24
N HIS A 444 -12.09 -4.82 -13.17
CA HIS A 444 -10.99 -5.59 -13.74
C HIS A 444 -10.97 -5.49 -15.27
N GLU A 445 -12.10 -5.72 -15.95
CA GLU A 445 -12.23 -5.67 -17.42
C GLU A 445 -11.90 -4.30 -18.01
N ASP A 446 -12.37 -3.21 -17.39
CA ASP A 446 -12.00 -1.84 -17.78
C ASP A 446 -10.48 -1.60 -17.62
N THR A 447 -9.89 -2.06 -16.52
CA THR A 447 -8.45 -1.97 -16.31
C THR A 447 -7.68 -2.76 -17.36
N GLN A 448 -8.07 -4.00 -17.69
CA GLN A 448 -7.42 -4.79 -18.73
C GLN A 448 -7.53 -4.11 -20.09
N LYS A 449 -8.72 -3.62 -20.48
CA LYS A 449 -8.93 -2.88 -21.72
C LYS A 449 -7.99 -1.65 -21.83
N GLN A 450 -7.83 -0.90 -20.74
CA GLN A 450 -6.91 0.24 -20.69
C GLN A 450 -5.43 -0.18 -20.79
N LEU A 451 -5.04 -1.31 -20.19
CA LEU A 451 -3.67 -1.85 -20.25
C LEU A 451 -3.33 -2.49 -21.61
N THR A 452 -4.26 -3.21 -22.25
CA THR A 452 -4.12 -3.69 -23.63
C THR A 452 -3.98 -2.54 -24.61
N ALA A 453 -4.75 -1.45 -24.43
CA ALA A 453 -4.60 -0.23 -25.24
C ALA A 453 -3.24 0.47 -25.04
N LEU A 454 -2.59 0.25 -23.90
CA LEU A 454 -1.26 0.76 -23.55
C LEU A 454 -0.11 -0.16 -24.02
N ALA A 455 -0.40 -1.35 -24.53
CA ALA A 455 0.62 -2.32 -24.96
C ALA A 455 1.61 -1.69 -25.98
N PRO A 456 2.93 -1.88 -25.82
CA PRO A 456 3.93 -1.24 -26.67
C PRO A 456 3.83 -1.63 -28.15
N LYS A 457 3.95 -0.65 -29.04
CA LYS A 457 3.95 -0.84 -30.51
C LYS A 457 5.22 -0.29 -31.17
N ASP A 458 5.83 0.69 -30.50
CA ASP A 458 7.02 1.43 -30.89
C ASP A 458 7.75 1.94 -29.63
N LYS A 459 8.90 2.60 -29.80
CA LYS A 459 9.70 3.10 -28.68
C LYS A 459 8.94 4.10 -27.79
N THR A 460 8.13 4.99 -28.37
CA THR A 460 7.40 6.03 -27.63
C THR A 460 6.28 5.42 -26.76
N SER A 461 5.54 4.45 -27.29
CA SER A 461 4.54 3.69 -26.53
C SER A 461 5.18 2.77 -25.49
N LEU A 462 6.37 2.20 -25.75
CA LEU A 462 7.15 1.48 -24.75
C LEU A 462 7.59 2.38 -23.58
N ASP A 463 8.06 3.60 -23.85
CA ASP A 463 8.45 4.54 -22.81
C ASP A 463 7.23 4.96 -21.95
N ARG A 464 6.07 5.17 -22.56
CA ARG A 464 4.80 5.40 -21.85
C ARG A 464 4.36 4.20 -21.00
N TYR A 465 4.49 2.97 -21.53
CA TYR A 465 4.22 1.73 -20.78
C TYR A 465 5.15 1.60 -19.57
N LYS A 466 6.45 1.89 -19.73
CA LYS A 466 7.45 1.88 -18.65
C LYS A 466 7.26 2.97 -17.59
N ASP A 467 6.65 4.09 -17.93
CA ASP A 467 6.23 5.07 -16.94
C ASP A 467 5.01 4.57 -16.15
N ILE A 468 3.91 4.18 -16.82
CA ILE A 468 2.67 3.81 -16.14
C ILE A 468 2.82 2.46 -15.42
N VAL A 469 3.02 1.36 -16.16
CA VAL A 469 3.14 0.00 -15.61
C VAL A 469 4.43 -0.15 -14.83
N GLY A 470 5.56 0.30 -15.37
CA GLY A 470 6.84 0.25 -14.66
C GLY A 470 6.87 1.13 -13.41
N GLY A 471 6.17 2.27 -13.41
CA GLY A 471 6.00 3.11 -12.21
C GLY A 471 5.06 2.51 -11.18
N ALA A 472 4.01 1.80 -11.63
CA ALA A 472 3.15 1.04 -10.73
C ALA A 472 3.91 -0.11 -10.06
N ILE A 473 4.65 -0.93 -10.81
CA ILE A 473 5.49 -2.01 -10.27
C ILE A 473 6.50 -1.47 -9.24
N ARG A 474 7.12 -0.31 -9.48
CA ARG A 474 7.98 0.35 -8.48
C ARG A 474 7.24 0.71 -7.19
N ALA A 475 5.95 1.05 -7.25
CA ALA A 475 5.12 1.28 -6.04
C ALA A 475 4.68 -0.03 -5.37
N LEU A 476 4.44 -1.11 -6.12
CA LEU A 476 4.11 -2.45 -5.56
C LEU A 476 5.29 -3.03 -4.77
N ILE A 477 6.49 -3.03 -5.38
CA ILE A 477 7.72 -3.43 -4.70
C ILE A 477 8.06 -2.39 -3.63
N GLY A 478 7.90 -1.10 -3.94
CA GLY A 478 8.01 0.02 -3.00
C GLY A 478 9.43 0.44 -2.63
N GLN A 479 10.47 -0.14 -3.27
CA GLN A 479 11.86 0.33 -3.21
C GLN A 479 12.54 0.18 -4.57
N GLY A 480 13.52 1.06 -4.83
CA GLY A 480 14.40 0.99 -6.00
C GLY A 480 15.70 0.22 -5.71
N LEU A 481 16.67 0.35 -6.61
CA LEU A 481 18.04 -0.15 -6.37
C LEU A 481 18.69 0.70 -5.25
N PRO A 482 19.20 0.11 -4.16
CA PRO A 482 19.82 0.88 -3.07
C PRO A 482 21.18 1.45 -3.49
N GLU A 483 21.50 2.65 -2.98
CA GLU A 483 22.80 3.31 -3.17
C GLU A 483 23.93 2.50 -2.50
N SER A 484 25.13 2.50 -3.11
CA SER A 484 26.30 1.76 -2.62
C SER A 484 26.66 2.03 -1.16
N ASP A 485 26.51 3.28 -0.74
CA ASP A 485 27.00 3.78 0.55
C ASP A 485 26.14 3.26 1.73
N ASN A 486 24.95 2.74 1.42
CA ASN A 486 24.08 2.04 2.37
C ASN A 486 24.43 0.55 2.52
N ILE A 487 25.35 0.01 1.70
CA ILE A 487 25.62 -1.42 1.60
C ILE A 487 27.00 -1.76 2.18
N GLU A 488 27.04 -2.70 3.12
CA GLU A 488 28.27 -3.21 3.72
C GLU A 488 28.34 -4.73 3.61
N PHE A 489 29.54 -5.26 3.38
CA PHE A 489 29.78 -6.70 3.36
C PHE A 489 30.85 -7.09 4.38
N GLU A 490 30.45 -7.89 5.36
CA GLU A 490 31.34 -8.52 6.33
C GLU A 490 31.69 -9.92 5.85
N GLN A 491 32.98 -10.23 5.71
CA GLN A 491 33.45 -11.57 5.35
C GLN A 491 33.60 -12.41 6.61
N THR A 492 32.84 -13.49 6.74
CA THR A 492 32.85 -14.35 7.95
C THR A 492 33.70 -15.60 7.78
N ALA A 493 33.80 -16.15 6.57
CA ALA A 493 34.65 -17.30 6.27
C ALA A 493 35.21 -17.25 4.84
N THR A 494 36.32 -17.96 4.60
CA THR A 494 36.83 -18.24 3.25
C THR A 494 37.52 -19.58 3.23
N THR A 495 37.23 -20.38 2.20
CA THR A 495 37.86 -21.67 1.94
C THR A 495 38.34 -21.69 0.50
N ASP A 496 39.62 -21.98 0.29
CA ASP A 496 40.20 -22.08 -1.05
C ASP A 496 40.13 -23.55 -1.52
N GLY A 497 39.31 -23.81 -2.55
CA GLY A 497 39.21 -25.12 -3.19
C GLY A 497 39.86 -25.12 -4.58
N ASP A 498 39.93 -26.27 -5.25
CA ASP A 498 40.64 -26.39 -6.54
C ASP A 498 40.03 -25.52 -7.65
N LEU A 499 38.69 -25.52 -7.77
CA LEU A 499 37.96 -24.79 -8.81
C LEU A 499 37.76 -23.31 -8.49
N CYS A 500 37.47 -23.00 -7.22
CA CYS A 500 37.09 -21.67 -6.76
C CYS A 500 37.43 -21.46 -5.28
N ALA A 501 37.61 -20.19 -4.90
CA ALA A 501 37.53 -19.78 -3.51
C ALA A 501 36.07 -19.54 -3.13
N THR A 502 35.61 -20.21 -2.08
CA THR A 502 34.29 -20.01 -1.46
C THR A 502 34.41 -18.96 -0.37
N VAL A 503 33.66 -17.86 -0.48
CA VAL A 503 33.68 -16.76 0.48
C VAL A 503 32.29 -16.58 1.07
N CYS A 504 32.13 -16.82 2.37
CA CYS A 504 30.89 -16.57 3.10
C CYS A 504 30.91 -15.18 3.73
N GLY A 505 29.75 -14.55 3.88
CA GLY A 505 29.64 -13.28 4.57
C GLY A 505 28.21 -12.77 4.72
N LEU A 506 28.11 -11.62 5.39
CA LEU A 506 26.87 -10.93 5.68
C LEU A 506 26.80 -9.64 4.87
N LEU A 507 25.73 -9.46 4.11
CA LEU A 507 25.46 -8.28 3.31
C LEU A 507 24.38 -7.42 3.99
N SER A 508 24.80 -6.31 4.58
CA SER A 508 23.95 -5.40 5.35
C SER A 508 23.49 -4.21 4.50
N ASN A 509 22.22 -3.82 4.62
CA ASN A 509 21.66 -2.59 4.04
C ASN A 509 21.19 -1.66 5.17
N LYS A 510 21.93 -0.58 5.41
CA LYS A 510 21.71 0.39 6.50
C LYS A 510 20.35 1.09 6.42
N GLN A 511 19.89 1.40 5.21
CA GLN A 511 18.64 2.12 4.99
C GLN A 511 17.42 1.25 5.34
N GLN A 512 17.50 -0.04 5.03
CA GLN A 512 16.44 -1.01 5.34
C GLN A 512 16.57 -1.62 6.74
N GLY A 513 17.78 -1.62 7.32
CA GLY A 513 18.11 -2.40 8.51
C GLY A 513 18.11 -3.91 8.27
N SER A 514 18.38 -4.35 7.04
CA SER A 514 18.41 -5.77 6.65
C SER A 514 19.83 -6.32 6.62
N GLN A 515 19.96 -7.63 6.82
CA GLN A 515 21.25 -8.35 6.79
C GLN A 515 21.07 -9.73 6.14
N LEU A 516 21.81 -10.00 5.07
CA LEU A 516 21.62 -11.18 4.22
C LEU A 516 22.83 -12.13 4.27
N PRO A 517 22.65 -13.41 4.59
CA PRO A 517 23.65 -14.46 4.38
C PRO A 517 23.98 -14.63 2.88
N VAL A 518 25.25 -14.50 2.51
CA VAL A 518 25.72 -14.56 1.12
C VAL A 518 26.92 -15.49 1.00
N VAL A 519 26.95 -16.27 -0.08
CA VAL A 519 28.09 -17.09 -0.51
C VAL A 519 28.54 -16.63 -1.90
N ILE A 520 29.84 -16.35 -2.04
CA ILE A 520 30.48 -15.93 -3.28
C ILE A 520 31.50 -16.99 -3.69
N LEU A 521 31.24 -17.67 -4.81
CA LEU A 521 32.15 -18.62 -5.44
C LEU A 521 32.99 -17.88 -6.48
N ARG A 522 34.26 -17.61 -6.15
CA ARG A 522 35.21 -16.89 -7.01
C ARG A 522 36.10 -17.88 -7.78
N PRO A 523 35.97 -18.02 -9.10
CA PRO A 523 36.83 -18.93 -9.87
C PRO A 523 38.29 -18.46 -9.85
N LYS A 524 39.25 -19.39 -9.96
CA LYS A 524 40.69 -19.08 -9.96
C LYS A 524 41.10 -18.09 -11.05
N GLN A 525 40.38 -18.09 -12.18
CA GLN A 525 40.60 -17.19 -13.33
C GLN A 525 39.32 -16.37 -13.62
N ALA A 526 39.00 -15.44 -12.72
CA ALA A 526 37.83 -14.57 -12.88
C ALA A 526 37.98 -13.59 -14.06
N LYS A 527 36.92 -13.47 -14.88
CA LYS A 527 36.89 -12.62 -16.08
C LYS A 527 36.05 -11.34 -15.91
N GLY A 528 35.94 -10.81 -14.70
CA GLY A 528 35.21 -9.57 -14.41
C GLY A 528 33.69 -9.66 -14.63
N ARG A 529 33.10 -10.85 -14.52
CA ARG A 529 31.66 -11.12 -14.70
C ARG A 529 31.12 -11.90 -13.50
N ALA A 530 29.91 -11.56 -13.06
CA ALA A 530 29.24 -12.25 -11.97
C ALA A 530 27.79 -12.62 -12.32
N VAL A 531 27.35 -13.76 -11.80
CA VAL A 531 25.96 -14.24 -11.83
C VAL A 531 25.43 -14.26 -10.41
N ILE A 532 24.31 -13.58 -10.17
CA ILE A 532 23.49 -13.77 -8.97
C ILE A 532 22.53 -14.92 -9.27
N TRP A 533 22.65 -16.01 -8.51
CA TRP A 533 21.88 -17.23 -8.69
C TRP A 533 20.85 -17.35 -7.56
N LEU A 534 19.58 -17.10 -7.88
CA LEU A 534 18.46 -17.24 -6.96
C LEU A 534 17.86 -18.63 -7.07
N HIS A 535 17.45 -19.18 -5.92
CA HIS A 535 16.85 -20.50 -5.79
C HIS A 535 15.83 -20.50 -4.64
N ARG A 536 14.81 -21.36 -4.70
CA ARG A 536 13.79 -21.55 -3.65
C ARG A 536 14.36 -21.84 -2.25
N ASP A 537 15.48 -22.56 -2.21
CA ASP A 537 16.16 -23.00 -0.98
C ASP A 537 17.34 -22.06 -0.60
N GLY A 538 17.35 -20.83 -1.12
CA GLY A 538 18.42 -19.85 -0.85
C GLY A 538 19.78 -20.27 -1.45
N LYS A 539 20.87 -19.89 -0.79
CA LYS A 539 22.24 -20.13 -1.27
C LYS A 539 22.66 -21.61 -1.27
N SER A 540 21.99 -22.46 -0.48
CA SER A 540 22.14 -23.93 -0.54
C SER A 540 21.79 -24.49 -1.92
N GLY A 541 20.94 -23.79 -2.69
CA GLY A 541 20.60 -24.16 -4.06
C GLY A 541 21.78 -24.24 -5.05
N LEU A 542 22.95 -23.71 -4.69
CA LEU A 542 24.18 -23.78 -5.49
C LEU A 542 24.94 -25.11 -5.34
N PHE A 543 24.63 -25.91 -4.32
CA PHE A 543 25.40 -27.09 -3.92
C PHE A 543 24.62 -28.40 -4.10
N GLU A 544 25.36 -29.48 -4.33
CA GLU A 544 24.88 -30.86 -4.18
C GLU A 544 24.90 -31.24 -2.69
N ALA A 545 24.21 -32.33 -2.31
CA ALA A 545 24.16 -32.81 -0.91
C ALA A 545 25.53 -33.24 -0.32
N ASP A 546 26.60 -33.29 -1.11
CA ASP A 546 27.98 -33.52 -0.66
C ASP A 546 28.81 -32.23 -0.48
N GLY A 547 28.15 -31.06 -0.55
CA GLY A 547 28.75 -29.74 -0.39
C GLY A 547 29.52 -29.23 -1.61
N LYS A 548 29.59 -29.99 -2.73
CA LYS A 548 30.22 -29.52 -3.97
C LYS A 548 29.26 -28.65 -4.79
N PRO A 549 29.74 -27.64 -5.55
CA PRO A 549 28.86 -26.88 -6.44
C PRO A 549 28.18 -27.78 -7.49
N LYS A 550 26.90 -27.52 -7.78
CA LYS A 550 26.13 -28.25 -8.81
C LYS A 550 26.80 -28.17 -10.19
N SER A 551 26.48 -29.12 -11.07
CA SER A 551 27.05 -29.19 -12.43
C SER A 551 26.86 -27.89 -13.24
N THR A 552 25.71 -27.25 -13.13
CA THR A 552 25.39 -25.93 -13.71
C THR A 552 26.31 -24.83 -13.19
N ILE A 553 26.54 -24.80 -11.86
CA ILE A 553 27.40 -23.82 -11.19
C ILE A 553 28.88 -24.04 -11.56
N ARG A 554 29.34 -25.30 -11.64
CA ARG A 554 30.70 -25.62 -12.09
C ARG A 554 30.99 -25.11 -13.51
N ARG A 555 30.08 -25.30 -14.46
CA ARG A 555 30.21 -24.79 -15.85
C ARG A 555 30.39 -23.27 -15.91
N LEU A 556 29.75 -22.51 -15.01
CA LEU A 556 29.94 -21.05 -14.89
C LEU A 556 31.33 -20.70 -14.34
N LEU A 557 31.75 -21.38 -13.26
CA LEU A 557 33.06 -21.16 -12.62
C LEU A 557 34.22 -21.51 -13.58
N GLU A 558 34.15 -22.64 -14.27
CA GLU A 558 35.11 -23.06 -15.32
C GLU A 558 35.20 -22.05 -16.47
N SER A 559 34.10 -21.35 -16.76
CA SER A 559 34.06 -20.29 -17.77
C SER A 559 34.68 -18.97 -17.29
N GLY A 560 35.05 -18.86 -16.01
CA GLY A 560 35.62 -17.67 -15.38
C GLY A 560 34.60 -16.70 -14.80
N VAL A 561 33.37 -17.15 -14.54
CA VAL A 561 32.26 -16.35 -14.00
C VAL A 561 32.16 -16.54 -12.48
N THR A 562 32.14 -15.43 -11.72
CA THR A 562 31.85 -15.45 -10.29
C THR A 562 30.38 -15.80 -10.06
N VAL A 563 30.07 -16.69 -9.11
CA VAL A 563 28.68 -17.02 -8.77
C VAL A 563 28.36 -16.53 -7.35
N VAL A 564 27.22 -15.87 -7.17
CA VAL A 564 26.75 -15.34 -5.89
C VAL A 564 25.41 -15.98 -5.55
N GLY A 565 25.37 -16.73 -4.45
CA GLY A 565 24.15 -17.24 -3.83
C GLY A 565 23.80 -16.40 -2.60
N VAL A 566 22.52 -16.23 -2.33
CA VAL A 566 22.00 -15.42 -1.21
C VAL A 566 20.80 -16.11 -0.58
N ASP A 567 20.72 -16.06 0.76
CA ASP A 567 19.48 -16.37 1.46
C ASP A 567 18.64 -15.08 1.54
N LEU A 568 17.48 -15.08 0.88
CA LEU A 568 16.50 -13.99 1.00
C LEU A 568 15.72 -14.15 2.32
N LEU A 569 14.98 -13.12 2.74
CA LEU A 569 14.20 -13.16 4.00
C LEU A 569 13.33 -14.44 4.11
N TYR A 570 13.48 -15.15 5.23
CA TYR A 570 12.89 -16.47 5.48
C TYR A 570 13.31 -17.56 4.46
N GLN A 571 14.59 -17.63 4.10
CA GLN A 571 15.26 -18.77 3.48
C GLN A 571 16.54 -19.12 4.25
N GLY A 572 17.04 -20.35 4.11
CA GLY A 572 18.35 -20.78 4.62
C GLY A 572 18.60 -20.37 6.08
N GLU A 573 19.64 -19.55 6.32
CA GLU A 573 20.05 -19.14 7.67
C GLU A 573 19.07 -18.16 8.37
N PHE A 574 17.99 -17.71 7.72
CA PHE A 574 16.86 -17.08 8.42
C PHE A 574 15.93 -18.07 9.15
N LEU A 575 16.12 -19.38 8.96
CA LEU A 575 15.21 -20.43 9.43
C LEU A 575 15.88 -21.27 10.53
N ALA A 576 15.54 -20.99 11.79
CA ALA A 576 16.16 -21.63 12.95
C ALA A 576 15.98 -23.17 13.01
N ASP A 577 14.91 -23.70 12.40
CA ASP A 577 14.67 -25.15 12.26
C ASP A 577 14.85 -25.66 10.82
N GLY A 578 15.36 -24.82 9.91
CA GLY A 578 15.58 -25.12 8.50
C GLY A 578 14.31 -25.28 7.65
N LYS A 579 13.10 -25.07 8.18
CA LYS A 579 11.86 -25.30 7.44
C LYS A 579 11.36 -24.03 6.74
N PRO A 580 10.98 -24.12 5.45
CA PRO A 580 10.27 -23.05 4.77
C PRO A 580 9.00 -22.64 5.53
N ILE A 581 8.64 -21.36 5.47
CA ILE A 581 7.38 -20.88 6.04
C ILE A 581 6.24 -21.05 5.05
N ASP A 582 5.14 -21.66 5.48
CA ASP A 582 3.91 -21.78 4.67
C ASP A 582 3.08 -20.49 4.66
N LYS A 583 3.22 -19.65 5.69
CA LYS A 583 2.48 -18.40 5.85
C LYS A 583 3.34 -17.25 6.36
N THR A 584 3.12 -16.06 5.81
CA THR A 584 3.72 -14.80 6.25
C THR A 584 3.17 -14.36 7.60
N ARG A 585 3.98 -13.61 8.35
CA ARG A 585 3.52 -12.88 9.54
C ARG A 585 2.45 -11.84 9.19
N ARG A 586 1.52 -11.64 10.11
CA ARG A 586 0.49 -10.58 10.08
C ARG A 586 0.52 -9.78 11.38
N VAL A 587 -0.04 -8.57 11.39
CA VAL A 587 -0.25 -7.82 12.64
C VAL A 587 -1.27 -8.56 13.51
N GLU A 588 -1.20 -8.37 14.84
CA GLU A 588 -2.20 -8.94 15.74
C GLU A 588 -3.53 -8.20 15.58
N ASN A 589 -4.49 -8.86 14.91
CA ASN A 589 -5.81 -8.32 14.64
C ASN A 589 -6.83 -9.45 14.52
N THR A 590 -8.04 -9.24 15.02
CA THR A 590 -9.16 -10.20 14.92
C THR A 590 -9.79 -10.21 13.52
N ARG A 591 -9.55 -9.18 12.70
CA ARG A 591 -10.07 -9.00 11.36
C ARG A 591 -9.08 -9.47 10.29
N GLU A 592 -9.56 -10.27 9.35
CA GLU A 592 -8.74 -10.95 8.33
C GLU A 592 -8.60 -10.18 6.99
N ALA A 593 -8.79 -8.86 7.00
CA ALA A 593 -8.51 -8.02 5.82
C ALA A 593 -7.00 -7.80 5.64
N ALA A 594 -6.48 -8.07 4.44
CA ALA A 594 -5.04 -7.97 4.13
C ALA A 594 -4.49 -6.55 4.39
N ALA A 595 -5.31 -5.53 4.13
CA ALA A 595 -5.00 -4.13 4.40
C ALA A 595 -4.54 -3.86 5.85
N TYR A 596 -4.99 -4.58 6.88
CA TYR A 596 -4.52 -4.34 8.26
C TYR A 596 -3.02 -4.63 8.45
N THR A 597 -2.45 -5.55 7.66
CA THR A 597 -1.00 -5.79 7.65
C THR A 597 -0.32 -4.98 6.55
N PHE A 598 -0.80 -5.11 5.31
CA PHE A 598 -0.06 -4.63 4.14
C PHE A 598 -0.37 -3.19 3.74
N CYS A 599 -1.28 -2.48 4.42
CA CYS A 599 -1.32 -1.01 4.36
C CYS A 599 -0.03 -0.40 4.94
N TYR A 600 0.60 -1.07 5.92
CA TYR A 600 1.69 -0.52 6.73
C TYR A 600 3.05 -1.19 6.49
N ASN A 601 3.04 -2.41 5.93
CA ASN A 601 4.23 -3.23 5.69
C ASN A 601 4.23 -3.76 4.24
N HIS A 602 5.41 -3.89 3.63
CA HIS A 602 5.55 -4.63 2.37
C HIS A 602 5.24 -6.12 2.57
N THR A 603 4.71 -6.81 1.55
CA THR A 603 4.56 -8.27 1.57
C THR A 603 5.93 -8.97 1.59
N LEU A 604 5.96 -10.26 1.95
CA LEU A 604 7.22 -11.01 1.95
C LEU A 604 7.83 -11.09 0.54
N PHE A 605 7.01 -11.29 -0.49
CA PHE A 605 7.45 -11.24 -1.88
C PHE A 605 8.22 -9.94 -2.18
N ALA A 606 7.65 -8.78 -1.85
CA ALA A 606 8.31 -7.49 -2.06
C ALA A 606 9.60 -7.35 -1.23
N ARG A 607 9.64 -7.84 0.02
CA ARG A 607 10.87 -7.87 0.83
C ARG A 607 11.97 -8.75 0.24
N ARG A 608 11.62 -9.93 -0.30
CA ARG A 608 12.58 -10.79 -1.02
C ARG A 608 13.13 -10.11 -2.27
N VAL A 609 12.30 -9.34 -2.99
CA VAL A 609 12.78 -8.51 -4.10
C VAL A 609 13.72 -7.38 -3.62
N HIS A 610 13.50 -6.78 -2.45
CA HIS A 610 14.45 -5.81 -1.84
C HIS A 610 15.81 -6.44 -1.55
N ASP A 611 15.82 -7.71 -1.15
CA ASP A 611 17.05 -8.47 -0.87
C ASP A 611 17.83 -8.69 -2.17
N VAL A 612 17.16 -9.14 -3.24
CA VAL A 612 17.77 -9.28 -4.58
C VAL A 612 18.32 -7.95 -5.09
N LEU A 613 17.58 -6.84 -4.94
CA LEU A 613 18.05 -5.50 -5.33
C LEU A 613 19.30 -5.06 -4.54
N THR A 614 19.39 -5.42 -3.25
CA THR A 614 20.58 -5.19 -2.43
C THR A 614 21.76 -6.01 -2.94
N THR A 615 21.56 -7.29 -3.30
CA THR A 615 22.60 -8.13 -3.91
C THR A 615 23.07 -7.59 -5.28
N ILE A 616 22.16 -7.13 -6.13
CA ILE A 616 22.50 -6.52 -7.44
C ILE A 616 23.41 -5.29 -7.25
N SER A 617 23.03 -4.37 -6.35
CA SER A 617 23.80 -3.15 -6.10
C SER A 617 25.19 -3.44 -5.51
N PHE A 618 25.28 -4.40 -4.59
CA PHE A 618 26.55 -4.90 -4.04
C PHE A 618 27.48 -5.47 -5.12
N VAL A 619 26.99 -6.38 -5.97
CA VAL A 619 27.82 -7.04 -6.98
C VAL A 619 28.28 -6.04 -8.06
N ARG A 620 27.43 -5.07 -8.41
CA ARG A 620 27.74 -3.99 -9.38
C ARG A 620 28.82 -3.02 -8.87
N THR A 621 28.92 -2.79 -7.56
CA THR A 621 29.75 -1.72 -7.00
C THR A 621 31.09 -2.21 -6.47
N ARG A 622 31.19 -3.49 -6.08
CA ARG A 622 32.44 -4.06 -5.54
C ARG A 622 33.39 -4.51 -6.65
N LYS A 623 34.52 -3.82 -6.82
CA LYS A 623 35.67 -4.39 -7.55
C LYS A 623 36.44 -5.39 -6.67
N PRO A 624 37.01 -6.48 -7.22
CA PRO A 624 37.04 -6.87 -8.63
C PRO A 624 35.86 -7.79 -9.03
N THR A 625 34.70 -7.73 -8.35
CA THR A 625 33.67 -8.77 -8.42
C THR A 625 33.05 -8.90 -9.82
N ALA A 626 32.59 -7.79 -10.44
CA ALA A 626 32.28 -7.74 -11.86
C ALA A 626 32.11 -6.31 -12.41
N ASP A 627 32.31 -6.15 -13.72
CA ASP A 627 31.81 -5.00 -14.51
C ASP A 627 30.45 -5.31 -15.19
N GLN A 628 30.01 -6.58 -15.17
CA GLN A 628 28.71 -7.06 -15.68
C GLN A 628 28.01 -7.97 -14.67
N VAL A 629 26.74 -7.70 -14.36
CA VAL A 629 25.91 -8.47 -13.42
C VAL A 629 24.81 -9.19 -14.18
N ASP A 630 24.82 -10.52 -14.17
CA ASP A 630 23.72 -11.32 -14.68
C ASP A 630 22.84 -11.83 -13.51
N LEU A 631 21.55 -12.00 -13.75
CA LEU A 631 20.58 -12.48 -12.78
C LEU A 631 19.95 -13.80 -13.25
N VAL A 632 19.97 -14.82 -12.42
CA VAL A 632 19.32 -16.12 -12.68
C VAL A 632 18.26 -16.37 -11.63
N GLY A 633 17.04 -16.66 -12.07
CA GLY A 633 15.95 -17.14 -11.22
C GLY A 633 15.31 -18.37 -11.85
N ILE A 634 15.63 -19.53 -11.30
CA ILE A 634 15.09 -20.83 -11.71
C ILE A 634 14.63 -21.61 -10.47
N ASP A 635 14.11 -22.82 -10.65
CA ASP A 635 13.70 -23.71 -9.54
C ASP A 635 12.75 -23.01 -8.54
N GLY A 636 11.79 -22.23 -9.07
CA GLY A 636 10.83 -21.44 -8.28
C GLY A 636 11.26 -20.01 -7.90
N ALA A 637 12.49 -19.59 -8.21
CA ALA A 637 12.96 -18.22 -7.93
C ALA A 637 12.72 -17.21 -9.08
N GLY A 638 12.19 -17.64 -10.22
CA GLY A 638 11.92 -16.79 -11.38
C GLY A 638 11.05 -15.56 -11.11
N PRO A 639 9.96 -15.66 -10.32
CA PRO A 639 9.14 -14.50 -9.97
C PRO A 639 9.92 -13.37 -9.28
N TRP A 640 10.81 -13.70 -8.33
CA TRP A 640 11.66 -12.70 -7.66
C TRP A 640 12.69 -12.10 -8.63
N ALA A 641 13.27 -12.90 -9.53
CA ALA A 641 14.20 -12.41 -10.55
C ALA A 641 13.52 -11.44 -11.54
N ALA A 642 12.31 -11.76 -12.00
CA ALA A 642 11.53 -10.90 -12.90
C ALA A 642 11.15 -9.56 -12.25
N ALA A 643 10.65 -9.61 -11.01
CA ALA A 643 10.30 -8.42 -10.24
C ALA A 643 11.53 -7.54 -9.95
N ALA A 644 12.65 -8.14 -9.53
CA ALA A 644 13.90 -7.42 -9.32
C ALA A 644 14.44 -6.80 -10.61
N ARG A 645 14.42 -7.53 -11.73
CA ARG A 645 14.84 -7.05 -13.06
C ARG A 645 14.00 -5.87 -13.55
N ALA A 646 12.68 -5.89 -13.34
CA ALA A 646 11.78 -4.79 -13.70
C ALA A 646 12.10 -3.47 -12.97
N VAL A 647 12.57 -3.56 -11.73
CA VAL A 647 12.97 -2.41 -10.90
C VAL A 647 14.43 -2.00 -11.16
N ALA A 648 15.35 -2.96 -11.22
CA ALA A 648 16.79 -2.75 -11.38
C ALA A 648 17.20 -2.22 -12.76
N ARG A 649 16.38 -2.49 -13.80
CA ARG A 649 16.59 -2.04 -15.19
C ARG A 649 18.01 -2.36 -15.67
N ASP A 650 18.77 -1.36 -16.09
CA ASP A 650 20.12 -1.43 -16.66
C ASP A 650 21.20 -1.92 -15.68
N ALA A 651 20.91 -1.99 -14.37
CA ALA A 651 21.83 -2.57 -13.38
C ALA A 651 22.06 -4.08 -13.57
N VAL A 652 21.23 -4.76 -14.37
CA VAL A 652 21.40 -6.16 -14.78
C VAL A 652 21.73 -6.20 -16.27
N THR A 653 22.75 -6.96 -16.66
CA THR A 653 23.16 -7.15 -18.06
C THR A 653 22.24 -8.17 -18.74
N ARG A 654 22.26 -9.43 -18.29
CA ARG A 654 21.34 -10.50 -18.71
C ARG A 654 20.47 -10.99 -17.57
N ALA A 655 19.25 -11.41 -17.88
CA ALA A 655 18.43 -12.23 -16.99
C ALA A 655 18.16 -13.60 -17.64
N ALA A 656 18.24 -14.68 -16.86
CA ALA A 656 17.70 -15.99 -17.24
C ALA A 656 16.63 -16.37 -16.21
N ILE A 657 15.37 -16.47 -16.66
CA ILE A 657 14.20 -16.57 -15.80
C ILE A 657 13.35 -17.76 -16.25
N ASP A 658 13.11 -18.69 -15.35
CA ASP A 658 12.09 -19.72 -15.49
C ASP A 658 10.89 -19.34 -14.61
N THR A 659 9.75 -19.03 -15.24
CA THR A 659 8.54 -18.60 -14.52
C THR A 659 7.78 -19.77 -13.89
N ALA A 660 8.03 -21.02 -14.31
CA ALA A 660 7.24 -22.20 -13.98
C ALA A 660 5.71 -22.00 -14.13
N GLY A 661 5.28 -21.11 -15.04
CA GLY A 661 3.87 -20.74 -15.23
C GLY A 661 3.26 -19.85 -14.15
N PHE A 662 4.05 -19.39 -13.16
CA PHE A 662 3.56 -18.61 -12.02
C PHE A 662 2.78 -17.35 -12.43
N ARG A 663 1.64 -17.11 -11.77
CA ARG A 663 0.86 -15.88 -11.83
C ARG A 663 0.41 -15.45 -10.43
N PHE A 664 0.40 -14.15 -10.18
CA PHE A 664 -0.12 -13.58 -8.93
C PHE A 664 -1.64 -13.72 -8.79
N GLY A 665 -2.38 -13.78 -9.91
CA GLY A 665 -3.83 -14.04 -9.90
C GLY A 665 -4.23 -15.39 -9.29
N ASP A 666 -3.34 -16.39 -9.38
CA ASP A 666 -3.58 -17.75 -8.90
C ASP A 666 -3.26 -17.93 -7.40
N VAL A 667 -2.63 -16.93 -6.76
CA VAL A 667 -2.29 -16.98 -5.33
C VAL A 667 -3.56 -16.84 -4.48
N SER A 668 -4.02 -17.94 -3.88
CA SER A 668 -5.30 -18.07 -3.18
C SER A 668 -5.28 -17.85 -1.66
N ASP A 669 -4.15 -17.39 -1.10
CA ASP A 669 -4.04 -16.99 0.32
C ASP A 669 -3.30 -15.65 0.44
N ILE A 670 -3.92 -14.67 1.11
CA ILE A 670 -3.33 -13.36 1.42
C ILE A 670 -2.10 -13.45 2.34
N HIS A 671 -1.91 -14.58 3.02
CA HIS A 671 -0.73 -14.87 3.84
C HIS A 671 0.29 -15.78 3.13
N SER A 672 0.13 -16.07 1.83
CA SER A 672 1.16 -16.80 1.07
C SER A 672 2.48 -16.02 1.03
N PRO A 673 3.65 -16.68 1.15
CA PRO A 673 4.96 -16.06 0.88
C PRO A 673 5.05 -15.35 -0.48
N ASP A 674 4.30 -15.83 -1.46
CA ASP A 674 4.29 -15.33 -2.84
C ASP A 674 3.17 -14.30 -3.10
N PHE A 675 2.39 -13.95 -2.08
CA PHE A 675 1.37 -12.91 -2.20
C PHE A 675 2.01 -11.52 -2.41
N LEU A 676 1.55 -10.84 -3.46
CA LEU A 676 1.88 -9.45 -3.75
C LEU A 676 0.57 -8.70 -4.05
N ALA A 677 0.20 -7.77 -3.17
CA ALA A 677 -0.89 -6.84 -3.44
C ALA A 677 -0.60 -6.06 -4.74
N GLY A 678 -1.56 -6.02 -5.65
CA GLY A 678 -1.39 -5.48 -7.00
C GLY A 678 -0.56 -6.30 -7.99
N GLY A 679 -0.01 -7.45 -7.58
CA GLY A 679 0.84 -8.28 -8.43
C GLY A 679 0.17 -8.70 -9.75
N ALA A 680 -1.13 -9.00 -9.72
CA ALA A 680 -1.89 -9.45 -10.89
C ALA A 680 -2.42 -8.29 -11.75
N ARG A 681 -2.50 -7.07 -11.21
CA ARG A 681 -3.17 -5.93 -11.86
C ARG A 681 -2.55 -5.52 -13.19
N TYR A 682 -1.22 -5.40 -13.26
CA TYR A 682 -0.53 -4.76 -14.38
C TYR A 682 0.08 -5.77 -15.37
N HIS A 683 -0.79 -6.57 -16.01
CA HIS A 683 -0.42 -7.74 -16.82
C HIS A 683 0.36 -8.83 -16.05
N ASP A 684 0.10 -8.97 -14.75
CA ASP A 684 0.74 -9.99 -13.87
C ASP A 684 2.29 -10.03 -14.01
N LEU A 685 2.92 -11.19 -13.82
CA LEU A 685 4.36 -11.41 -14.02
C LEU A 685 4.86 -11.04 -15.43
N PRO A 686 4.14 -11.32 -16.54
CA PRO A 686 4.48 -10.82 -17.87
C PRO A 686 4.66 -9.30 -17.93
N GLY A 687 3.88 -8.53 -17.16
CA GLY A 687 4.04 -7.08 -17.07
C GLY A 687 5.42 -6.64 -16.55
N MET A 688 5.95 -7.37 -15.57
CA MET A 688 7.29 -7.15 -15.01
C MET A 688 8.39 -7.48 -16.04
N LEU A 689 8.24 -8.60 -16.75
CA LEU A 689 9.15 -9.00 -17.82
C LEU A 689 9.16 -7.98 -18.99
N ALA A 690 7.99 -7.46 -19.37
CA ALA A 690 7.83 -6.47 -20.44
C ALA A 690 8.50 -5.12 -20.12
N VAL A 691 8.42 -4.64 -18.87
CA VAL A 691 9.07 -3.38 -18.44
C VAL A 691 10.60 -3.44 -18.55
N ALA A 692 11.20 -4.62 -18.50
CA ALA A 692 12.64 -4.82 -18.57
C ALA A 692 13.26 -4.71 -19.98
N ALA A 693 12.45 -4.71 -21.05
CA ALA A 693 12.94 -4.54 -22.43
C ALA A 693 13.76 -3.22 -22.58
N PRO A 694 14.85 -3.17 -23.37
CA PRO A 694 15.39 -4.19 -24.27
C PRO A 694 16.40 -5.14 -23.59
N GLY A 695 16.49 -5.17 -22.25
CA GLY A 695 17.56 -5.88 -21.55
C GLY A 695 17.55 -7.38 -21.85
N LEU A 696 18.70 -7.96 -22.17
CA LEU A 696 18.82 -9.37 -22.57
C LEU A 696 18.10 -10.30 -21.58
N LEU A 697 17.21 -11.15 -22.10
CA LEU A 697 16.33 -12.04 -21.36
C LEU A 697 16.26 -13.41 -22.03
N TRP A 698 16.66 -14.44 -21.29
CA TRP A 698 16.30 -15.83 -21.55
C TRP A 698 15.07 -16.18 -20.70
N LEU A 699 14.04 -16.74 -21.31
CA LEU A 699 12.74 -17.02 -20.69
C LEU A 699 12.31 -18.48 -20.91
N ALA A 700 11.97 -19.14 -19.81
CA ALA A 700 11.37 -20.48 -19.77
C ALA A 700 10.19 -20.52 -18.78
N GLY A 701 9.52 -21.67 -18.68
CA GLY A 701 8.35 -21.86 -17.81
C GLY A 701 7.04 -21.34 -18.37
N GLU A 702 7.09 -20.61 -19.49
CA GLU A 702 5.93 -20.17 -20.25
C GLU A 702 5.45 -21.28 -21.22
N GLY A 703 4.27 -21.07 -21.82
CA GLY A 703 3.69 -21.98 -22.81
C GLY A 703 4.45 -21.99 -24.15
N PRO A 704 3.88 -22.61 -25.21
CA PRO A 704 4.51 -22.62 -26.53
C PRO A 704 4.62 -21.22 -27.16
N GLU A 705 3.88 -20.25 -26.65
CA GLU A 705 3.90 -18.85 -27.07
C GLU A 705 4.36 -17.94 -25.93
N VAL A 706 5.17 -16.94 -26.27
CA VAL A 706 5.59 -15.88 -25.35
C VAL A 706 4.37 -15.04 -24.96
N PRO A 707 4.21 -14.65 -23.68
CA PRO A 707 3.18 -13.69 -23.28
C PRO A 707 3.20 -12.42 -24.15
N GLU A 708 2.05 -12.09 -24.77
CA GLU A 708 1.94 -11.11 -25.86
C GLU A 708 2.61 -9.76 -25.52
N VAL A 709 2.38 -9.24 -24.30
CA VAL A 709 2.94 -7.95 -23.87
C VAL A 709 4.48 -7.96 -23.76
N VAL A 710 5.09 -9.11 -23.48
CA VAL A 710 6.55 -9.26 -23.45
C VAL A 710 7.09 -9.21 -24.88
N ALA A 711 6.53 -10.02 -25.79
CA ALA A 711 6.92 -10.00 -27.20
C ALA A 711 6.72 -8.61 -27.83
N ALA A 712 5.61 -7.94 -27.52
CA ALA A 712 5.31 -6.57 -27.95
C ALA A 712 6.33 -5.56 -27.42
N ALA A 713 6.69 -5.62 -26.13
CA ALA A 713 7.67 -4.71 -25.53
C ALA A 713 9.09 -4.86 -26.13
N TYR A 714 9.57 -6.09 -26.34
CA TYR A 714 10.88 -6.33 -26.96
C TYR A 714 10.88 -5.90 -28.44
N LYS A 715 9.83 -6.21 -29.20
CA LYS A 715 9.68 -5.73 -30.59
C LYS A 715 9.63 -4.21 -30.68
N ALA A 716 8.82 -3.56 -29.82
CA ALA A 716 8.67 -2.11 -29.75
C ALA A 716 9.98 -1.39 -29.35
N SER A 717 10.87 -2.07 -28.62
CA SER A 717 12.19 -1.55 -28.25
C SER A 717 13.19 -1.50 -29.40
N GLY A 718 12.90 -2.15 -30.53
CA GLY A 718 13.84 -2.36 -31.63
C GLY A 718 14.82 -3.53 -31.44
N HIS A 719 14.68 -4.27 -30.33
CA HIS A 719 15.58 -5.36 -29.92
C HIS A 719 14.80 -6.65 -29.63
N ALA A 720 14.15 -7.21 -30.66
CA ALA A 720 13.42 -8.48 -30.53
C ALA A 720 14.38 -9.66 -30.26
N GLU A 721 15.59 -9.59 -30.80
CA GLU A 721 16.69 -10.55 -30.61
C GLU A 721 17.22 -10.63 -29.16
N SER A 722 16.92 -9.62 -28.33
CA SER A 722 17.26 -9.65 -26.90
C SER A 722 16.39 -10.61 -26.08
N LEU A 723 15.31 -11.15 -26.66
CA LEU A 723 14.44 -12.14 -26.04
C LEU A 723 14.71 -13.53 -26.65
N VAL A 724 15.14 -14.47 -25.80
CA VAL A 724 15.37 -15.86 -26.17
C VAL A 724 14.44 -16.75 -25.35
N THR A 725 13.70 -17.64 -26.00
CA THR A 725 12.71 -18.51 -25.34
C THR A 725 12.95 -19.98 -25.67
N ILE A 726 12.68 -20.87 -24.72
CA ILE A 726 12.78 -22.32 -24.90
C ILE A 726 11.46 -22.98 -24.48
N GLY A 727 10.96 -23.89 -25.31
CA GLY A 727 9.80 -24.72 -25.00
C GLY A 727 10.22 -26.02 -24.32
N GLY A 728 9.63 -26.33 -23.17
CA GLY A 728 9.89 -27.53 -22.37
C GLY A 728 10.46 -27.24 -20.97
N GLN A 729 10.13 -28.08 -19.99
CA GLN A 729 10.48 -27.86 -18.57
C GLN A 729 11.79 -28.55 -18.14
N ASP A 730 12.18 -29.67 -18.75
CA ASP A 730 13.12 -30.63 -18.13
C ASP A 730 14.61 -30.25 -18.12
N GLU A 731 15.04 -29.15 -18.77
CA GLU A 731 16.46 -28.73 -18.79
C GLU A 731 16.72 -27.23 -18.55
N ALA A 732 15.77 -26.50 -17.95
CA ALA A 732 15.83 -25.04 -17.79
C ALA A 732 17.18 -24.51 -17.28
N GLY A 733 17.71 -25.06 -16.18
CA GLY A 733 19.00 -24.64 -15.62
C GLY A 733 20.22 -24.93 -16.52
N ASN A 734 20.21 -26.04 -17.27
CA ASN A 734 21.31 -26.40 -18.17
C ASN A 734 21.34 -25.54 -19.43
N ALA A 735 20.16 -25.22 -19.97
CA ALA A 735 19.98 -24.35 -21.13
C ALA A 735 20.23 -22.87 -20.79
N ALA A 736 19.78 -22.40 -19.63
CA ALA A 736 20.11 -21.07 -19.11
C ALA A 736 21.64 -20.87 -18.98
N VAL A 737 22.36 -21.87 -18.43
CA VAL A 737 23.83 -21.82 -18.36
C VAL A 737 24.48 -21.83 -19.73
N ALA A 738 23.98 -22.62 -20.69
CA ALA A 738 24.50 -22.65 -22.07
C ALA A 738 24.39 -21.27 -22.74
N TRP A 739 23.20 -20.66 -22.70
CA TRP A 739 22.96 -19.30 -23.17
C TRP A 739 23.84 -18.26 -22.47
N LEU A 740 23.99 -18.34 -21.14
CA LEU A 740 24.84 -17.43 -20.37
C LEU A 740 26.32 -17.52 -20.80
N ILE A 741 26.85 -18.70 -21.13
CA ILE A 741 28.26 -18.87 -21.53
C ILE A 741 28.48 -18.79 -23.05
N GLY A 742 27.43 -18.62 -23.85
CA GLY A 742 27.51 -18.51 -25.31
C GLY A 742 27.92 -19.82 -25.99
N LYS A 743 27.34 -20.94 -25.55
CA LYS A 743 27.55 -22.29 -26.12
C LYS A 743 26.22 -22.93 -26.52
#